data_AF-A0A3L7MT45-F1
#
_entry.id   AF-A0A3L7MT45-F1
#
_cell.length_a   1.000
_cell.length_b   1.000
_cell.length_c   1.000
_cell.angle_alpha   90.00
_cell.angle_beta   90.00
_cell.angle_gamma   90.00
#
_symmetry.space_group_name_H-M   'P 1'
#
loop_
_entity.id
_entity.type
_entity.pdbx_description
1 polymer ?
#
loop_
_entity_poly.entity_id
_entity_poly.type
_entity_poly.pdbx_seq_one_letter_code
_entity_poly.pdbx_strand_id
1 'polypeptide(L)'
;MLKSSCIILLICLLAMPCVAQDQLSKEDTRLFMKKLATFVAEKHMRTIKGSMQHGMTYEYRDMRKEKAPACFVQGEALDTMHDGAWFGAAMVNASLATGDPLYRELLEMNVLPFYCRVLNHSDKIFSNKTNHARPASQQIWAQQKEWLFQEGEKGFVPYWWDDGGSVSLERLRDKNPLPAFPSFDQFVSDKKPNPEFVLSGFSLGSSNHLAQDLGVLLQLSWLYYREYKGNDGDCFRTELSDAAQNLQACRMRHHGHIPMCDAPAALVLSDPAFMRLVPDASVLNLALLNNHYRQALEAAISDRKYATPGFADDQQYKYYSALARHGKLPRAAAFKLVYDAFTEPKLYRYYSDDALVAAGMNRFDLHPINFIGGKPADYRSDKKGPSGKPRPMGSRFGPQNMIQCALALQAFKQFPDLWDTSIETFYKGLARVNIHDSLISPSKSAVPTYLKLGKHVVSLEATPSSVGIKTTLPINIKKITITQVKDSGRFGCDLIIKDDGNLEARSFAGVLLSGKFSATLNGENRIIDCIIPTTVEKAQSPWMNSIELEKYAIKIEGDEVEFILASSQADVVKSIEREVAEGIFNWNKVFATKGFIPTGIETGADWDHYSDTGGYAHLISACAQYLNHLEGKKDWEVLRIPVLIESNK
;
A
#
# COMPACT_ATOMS: atom_id res chain seq x y z
N MET A 1 -14.62 72.35 7.84
CA MET A 1 -14.30 71.89 9.21
C MET A 1 -15.47 71.05 9.73
N LEU A 2 -15.15 69.98 10.48
CA LEU A 2 -16.03 69.05 11.22
C LEU A 2 -16.64 67.84 10.48
N LYS A 3 -15.74 66.85 10.31
CA LYS A 3 -15.81 65.40 10.60
C LYS A 3 -17.15 64.66 10.45
N SER A 4 -17.16 63.77 9.45
CA SER A 4 -18.11 62.69 9.19
C SER A 4 -18.14 61.62 10.29
N SER A 5 -19.35 61.22 10.67
CA SER A 5 -19.67 60.01 11.41
C SER A 5 -19.87 58.85 10.43
N CYS A 6 -19.04 57.82 10.50
CA CYS A 6 -19.32 56.51 9.93
C CYS A 6 -19.43 55.48 11.05
N ILE A 7 -20.57 54.80 11.03
CA ILE A 7 -21.01 53.71 11.89
C ILE A 7 -19.96 52.58 11.85
N ILE A 8 -19.39 52.25 13.00
CA ILE A 8 -18.63 51.01 13.20
C ILE A 8 -19.64 49.97 13.70
N LEU A 9 -20.02 49.05 12.82
CA LEU A 9 -20.77 47.85 13.19
C LEU A 9 -19.79 46.92 13.92
N LEU A 10 -20.02 46.73 15.22
CA LEU A 10 -19.28 45.83 16.09
C LEU A 10 -19.63 44.38 15.72
N ILE A 11 -18.81 43.72 14.89
CA ILE A 11 -18.88 42.26 14.75
C ILE A 11 -18.11 41.66 15.93
N CYS A 12 -18.85 41.07 16.87
CA CYS A 12 -18.33 40.20 17.91
C CYS A 12 -17.62 39.00 17.26
N LEU A 13 -16.30 39.10 17.09
CA LEU A 13 -15.40 37.96 16.93
C LEU A 13 -15.40 37.19 18.25
N LEU A 14 -16.34 36.25 18.37
CA LEU A 14 -16.21 35.12 19.28
C LEU A 14 -14.95 34.36 18.85
N ALA A 15 -13.91 34.43 19.68
CA ALA A 15 -12.77 33.53 19.64
C ALA A 15 -13.29 32.12 19.97
N MET A 16 -13.83 31.43 18.96
CA MET A 16 -13.93 29.99 19.02
C MET A 16 -12.51 29.42 19.02
N PRO A 17 -12.18 28.44 19.86
CA PRO A 17 -10.94 27.71 19.71
C PRO A 17 -10.95 27.15 18.28
N CYS A 18 -9.99 27.60 17.46
CA CYS A 18 -9.76 27.01 16.15
C CYS A 18 -9.42 25.55 16.40
N VAL A 19 -10.41 24.66 16.30
CA VAL A 19 -10.18 23.23 16.20
C VAL A 19 -9.27 23.08 15.00
N ALA A 20 -8.03 22.67 15.22
CA ALA A 20 -7.09 22.48 14.13
C ALA A 20 -7.75 21.53 13.13
N GLN A 21 -8.15 22.06 11.97
CA GLN A 21 -8.77 21.26 10.94
C GLN A 21 -7.76 20.21 10.50
N ASP A 22 -8.11 18.95 10.68
CA ASP A 22 -7.29 17.77 10.40
C ASP A 22 -7.86 16.92 9.25
N GLN A 23 -9.01 17.32 8.70
CA GLN A 23 -9.67 16.69 7.56
C GLN A 23 -10.27 17.73 6.59
N LEU A 24 -10.36 17.36 5.31
CA LEU A 24 -11.08 18.14 4.30
C LEU A 24 -12.59 17.89 4.37
N SER A 25 -13.38 18.90 3.98
CA SER A 25 -14.81 18.71 3.68
C SER A 25 -15.01 17.85 2.43
N LYS A 26 -16.22 17.33 2.19
CA LYS A 26 -16.52 16.53 0.98
C LYS A 26 -16.29 17.35 -0.30
N GLU A 27 -16.65 18.63 -0.26
CA GLU A 27 -16.50 19.59 -1.34
C GLU A 27 -15.03 19.92 -1.58
N ASP A 28 -14.24 20.12 -0.52
CA ASP A 28 -12.80 20.36 -0.63
C ASP A 28 -12.07 19.11 -1.15
N THR A 29 -12.48 17.91 -0.74
CA THR A 29 -11.94 16.66 -1.28
C THR A 29 -12.21 16.55 -2.78
N ARG A 30 -13.42 16.88 -3.26
CA ARG A 30 -13.75 16.92 -4.69
C ARG A 30 -12.89 17.93 -5.45
N LEU A 31 -12.76 19.14 -4.90
CA LEU A 31 -11.93 20.19 -5.50
C LEU A 31 -10.46 19.75 -5.57
N PHE A 32 -9.95 19.10 -4.53
CA PHE A 32 -8.59 18.58 -4.50
C PHE A 32 -8.38 17.50 -5.57
N MET A 33 -9.29 16.51 -5.67
CA MET A 33 -9.25 15.50 -6.74
C MET A 33 -9.21 16.13 -8.13
N LYS A 34 -10.01 17.16 -8.38
CA LYS A 34 -10.05 17.89 -9.65
C LYS A 34 -8.72 18.56 -9.97
N LYS A 35 -8.08 19.19 -8.98
CA LYS A 35 -6.74 19.79 -9.12
C LYS A 35 -5.68 18.73 -9.47
N LEU A 36 -5.70 17.59 -8.79
CA LEU A 36 -4.78 16.48 -9.05
C LEU A 36 -4.94 15.92 -10.48
N ALA A 37 -6.17 15.64 -10.90
CA ALA A 37 -6.45 15.12 -12.25
C ALA A 37 -6.05 16.11 -13.35
N THR A 38 -6.37 17.40 -13.15
CA THR A 38 -5.99 18.47 -14.08
C THR A 38 -4.46 18.57 -14.19
N PHE A 39 -3.74 18.48 -13.08
CA PHE A 39 -2.28 18.52 -13.08
C PHE A 39 -1.68 17.37 -13.90
N VAL A 40 -2.16 16.13 -13.72
CA VAL A 40 -1.68 14.99 -14.51
C VAL A 40 -1.98 15.19 -16.00
N ALA A 41 -3.19 15.61 -16.35
CA ALA A 41 -3.56 15.87 -17.75
C ALA A 41 -2.69 16.95 -18.41
N GLU A 42 -2.35 18.02 -17.68
CA GLU A 42 -1.54 19.13 -18.20
C GLU A 42 -0.04 18.83 -18.22
N LYS A 43 0.46 18.05 -17.25
CA LYS A 43 1.90 17.92 -16.98
C LYS A 43 2.45 16.52 -17.24
N HIS A 44 1.65 15.48 -17.22
CA HIS A 44 2.15 14.10 -17.39
C HIS A 44 1.62 13.43 -18.66
N MET A 45 0.53 13.93 -19.23
CA MET A 45 -0.12 13.29 -20.38
C MET A 45 0.29 13.88 -21.73
N ARG A 46 0.49 13.00 -22.73
CA ARG A 46 0.65 13.37 -24.13
C ARG A 46 -0.70 13.58 -24.78
N THR A 47 -1.00 14.82 -25.16
CA THR A 47 -2.28 15.22 -25.77
C THR A 47 -2.18 15.59 -27.25
N ILE A 48 -1.02 15.38 -27.88
CA ILE A 48 -0.80 15.69 -29.31
C ILE A 48 -1.70 14.80 -30.18
N LYS A 49 -2.66 15.40 -30.88
CA LYS A 49 -3.59 14.69 -31.77
C LYS A 49 -2.85 14.04 -32.94
N GLY A 50 -3.26 12.82 -33.31
CA GLY A 50 -2.67 12.05 -34.41
C GLY A 50 -1.37 11.33 -34.06
N SER A 51 -0.80 11.56 -32.87
CA SER A 51 0.35 10.78 -32.38
C SER A 51 -0.07 9.40 -31.90
N MET A 52 0.75 8.37 -32.15
CA MET A 52 0.59 7.04 -31.55
C MET A 52 0.68 7.07 -30.02
N GLN A 53 1.30 8.10 -29.46
CA GLN A 53 1.43 8.35 -28.02
C GLN A 53 0.29 9.20 -27.45
N HIS A 54 -0.72 9.58 -28.24
CA HIS A 54 -1.87 10.32 -27.71
C HIS A 54 -2.55 9.49 -26.61
N GLY A 55 -2.68 10.07 -25.42
CA GLY A 55 -3.22 9.44 -24.21
C GLY A 55 -2.19 8.78 -23.30
N MET A 56 -0.93 8.68 -23.75
CA MET A 56 0.17 8.18 -22.93
C MET A 56 0.45 9.11 -21.75
N THR A 57 0.62 8.53 -20.57
CA THR A 57 0.90 9.29 -19.33
C THR A 57 2.24 8.86 -18.76
N TYR A 58 3.15 9.82 -18.59
CA TYR A 58 4.48 9.61 -18.03
C TYR A 58 4.45 9.50 -16.52
N GLU A 59 5.19 8.55 -15.98
CA GLU A 59 5.37 8.33 -14.55
C GLU A 59 6.06 9.54 -13.88
N TYR A 60 7.33 9.85 -14.20
CA TYR A 60 8.07 10.92 -13.53
C TYR A 60 8.35 12.16 -14.38
N ARG A 61 8.18 13.35 -13.77
CA ARG A 61 8.53 14.65 -14.38
C ARG A 61 9.36 15.53 -13.44
N ASP A 62 10.55 15.96 -13.88
CA ASP A 62 11.40 16.97 -13.22
C ASP A 62 10.78 18.36 -13.35
N MET A 63 10.25 18.86 -12.24
CA MET A 63 9.57 20.15 -12.18
C MET A 63 10.51 21.34 -12.35
N ARG A 64 11.84 21.15 -12.24
CA ARG A 64 12.82 22.22 -12.49
C ARG A 64 13.08 22.42 -13.98
N LYS A 65 12.78 21.41 -14.79
CA LYS A 65 13.10 21.35 -16.22
C LYS A 65 11.86 21.46 -17.10
N GLU A 66 10.75 21.97 -16.59
CA GLU A 66 9.42 21.90 -17.24
C GLU A 66 9.40 22.28 -18.74
N LYS A 67 10.30 23.17 -19.17
CA LYS A 67 10.42 23.67 -20.55
C LYS A 67 11.46 22.94 -21.41
N ALA A 68 12.18 21.97 -20.87
CA ALA A 68 13.23 21.21 -21.55
C ALA A 68 12.72 19.81 -21.95
N PRO A 69 13.16 19.25 -23.09
CA PRO A 69 12.83 17.87 -23.47
C PRO A 69 13.21 16.84 -22.39
N ALA A 70 14.28 17.11 -21.63
CA ALA A 70 14.73 16.27 -20.51
C ALA A 70 13.89 16.42 -19.21
N CYS A 71 12.67 16.98 -19.29
CA CYS A 71 11.78 17.10 -18.13
C CYS A 71 11.20 15.75 -17.70
N PHE A 72 11.08 14.78 -18.59
CA PHE A 72 10.66 13.44 -18.21
C PHE A 72 11.88 12.65 -17.78
N VAL A 73 11.85 12.13 -16.54
CA VAL A 73 12.97 11.34 -15.99
C VAL A 73 13.22 10.15 -16.88
N GLN A 74 12.16 9.53 -17.40
CA GLN A 74 12.26 8.38 -18.29
C GLN A 74 12.53 8.73 -19.76
N GLY A 75 12.82 10.00 -20.04
CA GLY A 75 12.87 10.57 -21.38
C GLY A 75 11.47 10.72 -21.99
N GLU A 76 11.41 11.39 -23.15
CA GLU A 76 10.17 11.53 -23.94
C GLU A 76 9.73 10.23 -24.65
N ALA A 77 10.31 9.09 -24.27
CA ALA A 77 10.14 7.77 -24.87
C ALA A 77 8.81 7.08 -24.51
N LEU A 78 8.55 5.91 -25.09
CA LEU A 78 7.50 4.96 -24.66
C LEU A 78 7.92 4.19 -23.39
N ASP A 79 8.78 4.74 -22.55
CA ASP A 79 9.28 4.04 -21.36
C ASP A 79 8.35 4.38 -20.19
N THR A 80 8.02 3.39 -19.35
CA THR A 80 7.24 3.51 -18.09
C THR A 80 5.87 4.20 -18.18
N MET A 81 4.81 3.39 -18.27
CA MET A 81 3.42 3.82 -18.46
C MET A 81 2.43 3.11 -17.54
N HIS A 82 2.90 2.29 -16.62
CA HIS A 82 2.03 1.53 -15.73
C HIS A 82 1.18 2.46 -14.84
N ASP A 83 1.76 3.58 -14.39
CA ASP A 83 1.05 4.66 -13.72
C ASP A 83 -0.10 5.29 -14.52
N GLY A 84 -0.01 5.28 -15.86
CA GLY A 84 -1.11 5.74 -16.70
C GLY A 84 -2.33 4.80 -16.62
N ALA A 85 -2.11 3.50 -16.39
CA ALA A 85 -3.19 2.55 -16.16
C ALA A 85 -3.86 2.80 -14.79
N TRP A 86 -3.06 3.04 -13.75
CA TRP A 86 -3.56 3.47 -12.45
C TRP A 86 -4.29 4.82 -12.52
N PHE A 87 -3.80 5.78 -13.31
CA PHE A 87 -4.49 7.04 -13.52
C PHE A 87 -5.86 6.83 -14.18
N GLY A 88 -5.95 5.96 -15.20
CA GLY A 88 -7.23 5.57 -15.79
C GLY A 88 -8.18 4.93 -14.77
N ALA A 89 -7.70 3.97 -13.97
CA ALA A 89 -8.47 3.37 -12.89
C ALA A 89 -8.97 4.43 -11.89
N ALA A 90 -8.13 5.40 -11.56
CA ALA A 90 -8.47 6.51 -10.68
C ALA A 90 -9.54 7.43 -11.28
N MET A 91 -9.54 7.66 -12.60
CA MET A 91 -10.59 8.43 -13.27
C MET A 91 -11.95 7.71 -13.21
N VAL A 92 -11.97 6.38 -13.33
CA VAL A 92 -13.21 5.60 -13.14
C VAL A 92 -13.74 5.78 -11.72
N ASN A 93 -12.88 5.58 -10.71
CA ASN A 93 -13.22 5.76 -9.30
C ASN A 93 -13.74 7.18 -9.03
N ALA A 94 -13.05 8.20 -9.55
CA ALA A 94 -13.42 9.60 -9.39
C ALA A 94 -14.76 9.92 -10.07
N SER A 95 -14.99 9.42 -11.28
CA SER A 95 -16.25 9.61 -12.00
C SER A 95 -17.43 8.98 -11.26
N LEU A 96 -17.27 7.74 -10.77
CA LEU A 96 -18.28 7.05 -9.98
C LEU A 96 -18.59 7.74 -8.64
N ALA A 97 -17.56 8.24 -7.95
CA ALA A 97 -17.73 8.90 -6.65
C ALA A 97 -18.37 10.29 -6.77
N THR A 98 -18.06 11.04 -7.84
CA THR A 98 -18.40 12.47 -7.92
C THR A 98 -19.45 12.81 -8.97
N GLY A 99 -19.54 12.04 -10.06
CA GLY A 99 -20.31 12.40 -11.25
C GLY A 99 -19.75 13.57 -12.06
N ASP A 100 -18.55 14.10 -11.75
CA ASP A 100 -17.95 15.21 -12.51
C ASP A 100 -17.55 14.72 -13.91
N PRO A 101 -18.02 15.39 -14.99
CA PRO A 101 -17.74 14.97 -16.37
C PRO A 101 -16.26 15.00 -16.74
N LEU A 102 -15.43 15.81 -16.07
CA LEU A 102 -13.99 15.90 -16.34
C LEU A 102 -13.32 14.53 -16.36
N TYR A 103 -13.62 13.69 -15.36
CA TYR A 103 -12.96 12.39 -15.21
C TYR A 103 -13.31 11.44 -16.36
N ARG A 104 -14.57 11.49 -16.82
CA ARG A 104 -15.00 10.72 -18.00
C ARG A 104 -14.36 11.26 -19.28
N GLU A 105 -14.34 12.58 -19.47
CA GLU A 105 -13.71 13.19 -20.64
C GLU A 105 -12.21 12.82 -20.75
N LEU A 106 -11.49 12.78 -19.63
CA LEU A 106 -10.09 12.33 -19.61
C LEU A 106 -9.94 10.86 -20.03
N LEU A 107 -10.87 9.98 -19.61
CA LEU A 107 -10.90 8.57 -20.03
C LEU A 107 -11.16 8.42 -21.52
N GLU A 108 -12.26 9.01 -22.01
CA GLU A 108 -12.78 8.83 -23.37
C GLU A 108 -11.87 9.47 -24.41
N MET A 109 -11.32 10.66 -24.11
CA MET A 109 -10.53 11.39 -25.10
C MET A 109 -9.06 10.96 -25.13
N ASN A 110 -8.53 10.41 -24.03
CA ASN A 110 -7.09 10.21 -23.89
C ASN A 110 -6.74 8.77 -23.48
N VAL A 111 -7.05 8.39 -22.23
CA VAL A 111 -6.46 7.19 -21.60
C VAL A 111 -6.94 5.88 -22.25
N LEU A 112 -8.25 5.69 -22.41
CA LEU A 112 -8.80 4.44 -22.93
C LEU A 112 -8.47 4.21 -24.41
N PRO A 113 -8.57 5.21 -25.31
CA PRO A 113 -8.13 5.04 -26.69
C PRO A 113 -6.67 4.62 -26.83
N PHE A 114 -5.79 5.06 -25.93
CA PHE A 114 -4.38 4.65 -25.94
C PHE A 114 -4.24 3.16 -25.60
N TYR A 115 -4.71 2.74 -24.42
CA TYR A 115 -4.50 1.36 -23.95
C TYR A 115 -5.30 0.33 -24.76
N CYS A 116 -6.54 0.63 -25.17
CA CYS A 116 -7.32 -0.27 -26.03
C CYS A 116 -6.65 -0.46 -27.39
N ARG A 117 -6.13 0.62 -27.99
CA ARG A 117 -5.37 0.54 -29.26
C ARG A 117 -4.15 -0.36 -29.11
N VAL A 118 -3.36 -0.17 -28.05
CA VAL A 118 -2.17 -1.01 -27.81
C VAL A 118 -2.58 -2.48 -27.71
N LEU A 119 -3.55 -2.81 -26.85
CA LEU A 119 -3.91 -4.19 -26.59
C LEU A 119 -4.60 -4.87 -27.79
N ASN A 120 -5.49 -4.17 -28.48
CA ASN A 120 -6.26 -4.74 -29.59
C ASN A 120 -5.50 -4.79 -30.92
N HIS A 121 -4.42 -4.01 -31.05
CA HIS A 121 -3.64 -3.88 -32.28
C HIS A 121 -2.13 -4.09 -32.07
N SER A 122 -1.71 -4.74 -30.98
CA SER A 122 -0.31 -5.09 -30.73
C SER A 122 0.33 -5.82 -31.90
N ASP A 123 -0.45 -6.63 -32.62
CA ASP A 123 -0.06 -7.41 -33.80
C ASP A 123 0.41 -6.52 -34.97
N LYS A 124 -0.01 -5.25 -34.98
CA LYS A 124 0.33 -4.25 -35.99
C LYS A 124 1.32 -3.21 -35.48
N ILE A 125 1.36 -3.00 -34.17
CA ILE A 125 2.21 -2.00 -33.52
C ILE A 125 3.61 -2.56 -33.28
N PHE A 126 3.70 -3.82 -32.87
CA PHE A 126 4.95 -4.47 -32.50
C PHE A 126 5.37 -5.51 -33.53
N SER A 127 6.68 -5.73 -33.64
CA SER A 127 7.26 -6.82 -34.42
C SER A 127 8.55 -7.30 -33.76
N ASN A 128 8.79 -8.60 -33.81
CA ASN A 128 10.01 -9.23 -33.30
C ASN A 128 11.04 -9.51 -34.42
N LYS A 129 10.77 -9.09 -35.66
CA LYS A 129 11.63 -9.33 -36.83
C LYS A 129 12.99 -8.67 -36.73
N THR A 130 13.08 -7.61 -35.93
CA THR A 130 14.30 -6.82 -35.77
C THR A 130 14.61 -6.65 -34.30
N ASN A 131 15.89 -6.81 -33.95
CA ASN A 131 16.38 -6.66 -32.59
C ASN A 131 17.61 -5.72 -32.59
N HIS A 132 17.49 -4.58 -31.92
CA HIS A 132 18.53 -3.55 -31.84
C HIS A 132 19.30 -3.55 -30.53
N ALA A 133 19.17 -4.58 -29.68
CA ALA A 133 19.97 -4.70 -28.46
C ALA A 133 21.48 -4.70 -28.71
N ARG A 134 22.24 -4.36 -27.66
CA ARG A 134 23.68 -4.60 -27.58
C ARG A 134 24.02 -6.05 -27.91
N PRO A 135 25.16 -6.35 -28.57
CA PRO A 135 25.52 -7.71 -28.98
C PRO A 135 25.47 -8.77 -27.87
N ALA A 136 25.92 -8.45 -26.65
CA ALA A 136 25.84 -9.36 -25.51
C ALA A 136 24.39 -9.68 -25.09
N SER A 137 23.50 -8.68 -25.16
CA SER A 137 22.09 -8.82 -24.80
C SER A 137 21.26 -9.51 -25.90
N GLN A 138 21.74 -9.51 -27.16
CA GLN A 138 21.11 -10.27 -28.24
C GLN A 138 21.13 -11.79 -27.97
N GLN A 139 22.13 -12.30 -27.24
CA GLN A 139 22.27 -13.72 -26.93
C GLN A 139 21.34 -14.20 -25.79
N ILE A 140 21.07 -13.34 -24.80
CA ILE A 140 20.10 -13.59 -23.70
C ILE A 140 18.74 -14.02 -24.29
N TRP A 141 18.40 -13.42 -25.42
CA TRP A 141 17.15 -13.59 -26.15
C TRP A 141 16.95 -14.96 -26.82
N ALA A 142 18.03 -15.63 -27.24
CA ALA A 142 17.92 -16.94 -27.89
C ALA A 142 17.37 -18.02 -26.94
N GLN A 143 17.45 -17.77 -25.63
CA GLN A 143 17.15 -18.71 -24.57
C GLN A 143 15.78 -18.47 -23.88
N GLN A 144 15.11 -17.33 -24.13
CA GLN A 144 13.89 -16.91 -23.42
C GLN A 144 12.70 -16.65 -24.36
N LYS A 145 12.55 -17.46 -25.43
CA LYS A 145 11.55 -17.25 -26.51
C LYS A 145 10.11 -17.12 -26.03
N GLU A 146 9.78 -17.81 -24.95
CA GLU A 146 8.44 -17.80 -24.33
C GLU A 146 8.04 -16.42 -23.79
N TRP A 147 8.98 -15.56 -23.42
CA TRP A 147 8.68 -14.26 -22.80
C TRP A 147 8.66 -13.11 -23.82
N LEU A 148 8.87 -13.43 -25.08
CA LEU A 148 9.01 -12.47 -26.17
C LEU A 148 7.72 -12.28 -26.93
N PHE A 149 7.58 -11.09 -27.52
CA PHE A 149 6.54 -10.81 -28.50
C PHE A 149 6.53 -11.89 -29.59
N GLN A 150 5.36 -12.46 -29.83
CA GLN A 150 5.10 -13.42 -30.90
C GLN A 150 4.42 -12.71 -32.06
N GLU A 151 4.96 -12.85 -33.28
CA GLU A 151 4.42 -12.14 -34.45
C GLU A 151 2.94 -12.49 -34.68
N GLY A 152 2.11 -11.45 -34.88
CA GLY A 152 0.67 -11.59 -35.06
C GLY A 152 -0.13 -11.63 -33.75
N GLU A 153 0.53 -11.50 -32.60
CA GLU A 153 -0.16 -11.56 -31.32
C GLU A 153 -0.79 -10.24 -30.87
N LYS A 154 -1.94 -10.33 -30.20
CA LYS A 154 -2.63 -9.22 -29.55
C LYS A 154 -2.48 -9.29 -28.04
N GLY A 155 -2.69 -8.16 -27.36
CA GLY A 155 -2.64 -8.03 -25.91
C GLY A 155 -1.24 -7.91 -25.33
N PHE A 156 -0.24 -7.65 -26.19
CA PHE A 156 1.15 -7.55 -25.76
C PHE A 156 1.38 -6.24 -25.01
N VAL A 157 2.07 -6.37 -23.88
CA VAL A 157 2.48 -5.26 -23.02
C VAL A 157 4.00 -5.27 -22.87
N PRO A 158 4.72 -4.30 -23.46
CA PRO A 158 6.18 -4.25 -23.40
C PRO A 158 6.73 -4.13 -21.98
N TYR A 159 7.79 -4.86 -21.67
CA TYR A 159 8.42 -4.88 -20.34
C TYR A 159 8.90 -3.50 -19.87
N TRP A 160 9.43 -2.68 -20.76
CA TRP A 160 9.91 -1.33 -20.41
C TRP A 160 8.79 -0.36 -20.02
N TRP A 161 7.52 -0.72 -20.24
CA TRP A 161 6.38 0.12 -19.87
C TRP A 161 5.97 -0.06 -18.41
N ASP A 162 6.57 -1.01 -17.72
CA ASP A 162 6.28 -1.41 -16.35
C ASP A 162 7.15 -0.63 -15.37
N ASP A 163 8.14 -1.30 -14.75
CA ASP A 163 9.08 -0.75 -13.80
C ASP A 163 10.50 -1.02 -14.27
N GLY A 164 11.04 -0.09 -15.04
CA GLY A 164 12.42 -0.10 -15.49
C GLY A 164 13.11 1.20 -15.06
N GLY A 165 14.32 1.09 -14.52
CA GLY A 165 15.24 2.23 -14.57
C GLY A 165 15.32 2.65 -16.03
N SER A 166 14.87 3.87 -16.33
CA SER A 166 14.62 4.30 -17.70
C SER A 166 15.76 3.91 -18.65
N VAL A 167 15.40 3.25 -19.75
CA VAL A 167 16.30 2.92 -20.85
C VAL A 167 16.95 4.18 -21.39
N SER A 168 16.20 5.27 -21.55
CA SER A 168 16.75 6.56 -21.97
C SER A 168 17.80 7.07 -20.99
N LEU A 169 17.55 6.99 -19.67
CA LEU A 169 18.54 7.38 -18.66
C LEU A 169 19.76 6.47 -18.61
N GLU A 170 19.55 5.17 -18.74
CA GLU A 170 20.64 4.19 -18.75
C GLU A 170 21.60 4.50 -19.90
N ARG A 171 21.05 4.68 -21.10
CA ARG A 171 21.80 5.03 -22.33
C ARG A 171 22.49 6.38 -22.23
N LEU A 172 21.83 7.38 -21.63
CA LEU A 172 22.43 8.69 -21.40
C LEU A 172 23.61 8.61 -20.44
N ARG A 173 23.48 7.81 -19.38
CA ARG A 173 24.52 7.62 -18.35
C ARG A 173 25.74 6.89 -18.89
N ASP A 174 25.54 5.81 -19.65
CA ASP A 174 26.64 5.00 -20.19
C ASP A 174 27.12 5.45 -21.57
N LYS A 175 26.46 6.47 -22.16
CA LYS A 175 26.73 7.03 -23.49
C LYS A 175 26.66 5.98 -24.59
N ASN A 176 25.76 5.01 -24.47
CA ASN A 176 25.56 3.96 -25.47
C ASN A 176 24.19 4.11 -26.14
N PRO A 177 24.13 4.31 -27.47
CA PRO A 177 22.85 4.45 -28.18
C PRO A 177 22.05 3.14 -28.27
N LEU A 178 22.68 1.99 -28.00
CA LEU A 178 22.02 0.70 -28.06
C LEU A 178 21.43 0.29 -26.70
N PRO A 179 20.21 -0.26 -26.66
CA PRO A 179 19.59 -0.75 -25.43
C PRO A 179 20.27 -1.99 -24.85
N ALA A 180 20.26 -2.08 -23.53
CA ALA A 180 20.76 -3.22 -22.77
C ALA A 180 19.81 -4.44 -22.78
N PHE A 181 18.57 -4.28 -23.28
CA PHE A 181 17.61 -5.36 -23.44
C PHE A 181 17.07 -5.42 -24.87
N PRO A 182 16.62 -6.59 -25.32
CA PRO A 182 16.25 -6.72 -26.72
C PRO A 182 14.88 -6.11 -27.04
N SER A 183 14.87 -5.45 -28.19
CA SER A 183 13.97 -4.32 -28.43
C SER A 183 14.04 -3.86 -29.87
N PHE A 184 12.99 -3.16 -30.26
CA PHE A 184 12.99 -2.32 -31.44
C PHE A 184 13.33 -0.89 -31.05
N ASP A 185 14.07 -0.21 -31.91
CA ASP A 185 14.48 1.19 -31.74
C ASP A 185 14.55 1.86 -33.10
N GLN A 186 13.73 2.88 -33.29
CA GLN A 186 13.56 3.60 -34.55
C GLN A 186 14.82 4.38 -34.93
N PHE A 187 15.58 4.93 -33.98
CA PHE A 187 16.80 5.67 -34.30
C PHE A 187 17.85 4.73 -34.90
N VAL A 188 17.99 3.55 -34.31
CA VAL A 188 18.88 2.50 -34.81
C VAL A 188 18.39 1.99 -36.17
N SER A 189 17.09 1.70 -36.29
CA SER A 189 16.45 1.24 -37.53
C SER A 189 16.67 2.21 -38.70
N ASP A 190 16.40 3.49 -38.46
CA ASP A 190 16.47 4.55 -39.49
C ASP A 190 17.89 5.06 -39.71
N LYS A 191 18.88 4.55 -38.95
CA LYS A 191 20.26 5.07 -38.92
C LYS A 191 20.30 6.57 -38.66
N LYS A 192 19.38 7.08 -37.83
CA LYS A 192 19.30 8.50 -37.45
C LYS A 192 20.19 8.76 -36.24
N PRO A 193 20.87 9.92 -36.18
CA PRO A 193 21.57 10.34 -34.97
C PRO A 193 20.62 10.42 -33.78
N ASN A 194 21.08 9.94 -32.63
CA ASN A 194 20.37 10.03 -31.34
C ASN A 194 21.30 10.65 -30.28
N PRO A 195 21.65 11.95 -30.40
CA PRO A 195 22.61 12.60 -29.50
C PRO A 195 22.08 12.72 -28.06
N GLU A 196 20.77 12.60 -27.87
CA GLU A 196 20.09 12.70 -26.57
C GLU A 196 19.84 11.33 -25.93
N PHE A 197 20.25 10.23 -26.59
CA PHE A 197 20.11 8.85 -26.09
C PHE A 197 18.66 8.45 -25.75
N VAL A 198 17.67 9.08 -26.38
CA VAL A 198 16.24 8.85 -26.13
C VAL A 198 15.82 7.50 -26.71
N LEU A 199 15.01 6.72 -25.98
CA LEU A 199 14.37 5.55 -26.55
C LEU A 199 13.23 5.97 -27.51
N SER A 200 13.23 5.44 -28.73
CA SER A 200 12.08 5.54 -29.63
C SER A 200 11.72 4.15 -30.13
N GLY A 201 10.98 3.40 -29.31
CA GLY A 201 10.62 2.01 -29.64
C GLY A 201 10.06 1.28 -28.43
N PHE A 202 10.21 -0.04 -28.42
CA PHE A 202 9.58 -0.90 -27.42
C PHE A 202 10.48 -2.10 -27.10
N SER A 203 10.38 -2.58 -25.85
CA SER A 203 10.90 -3.89 -25.50
C SER A 203 10.12 -4.94 -26.25
N LEU A 204 10.78 -5.99 -26.73
CA LEU A 204 10.04 -7.16 -27.20
C LEU A 204 9.83 -8.20 -26.08
N GLY A 205 10.30 -7.96 -24.85
CA GLY A 205 9.91 -8.75 -23.68
C GLY A 205 8.58 -8.28 -23.11
N SER A 206 7.81 -9.18 -22.49
CA SER A 206 6.51 -8.83 -21.91
C SER A 206 6.53 -8.61 -20.40
N SER A 207 5.71 -7.67 -19.89
CA SER A 207 5.56 -7.43 -18.44
C SER A 207 4.33 -8.15 -17.85
N ASN A 208 4.51 -8.73 -16.67
CA ASN A 208 3.41 -9.25 -15.84
C ASN A 208 2.79 -8.19 -14.93
N HIS A 209 3.59 -7.27 -14.39
CA HIS A 209 3.09 -6.31 -13.43
C HIS A 209 2.21 -5.26 -14.11
N LEU A 210 2.66 -4.65 -15.21
CA LEU A 210 1.83 -3.81 -16.08
C LEU A 210 0.56 -4.53 -16.58
N ALA A 211 0.63 -5.84 -16.85
CA ALA A 211 -0.56 -6.58 -17.24
C ALA A 211 -1.61 -6.63 -16.13
N GLN A 212 -1.19 -6.71 -14.87
CA GLN A 212 -2.11 -6.64 -13.72
C GLN A 212 -2.70 -5.23 -13.57
N ASP A 213 -1.90 -4.18 -13.72
CA ASP A 213 -2.36 -2.78 -13.72
C ASP A 213 -3.43 -2.54 -14.79
N LEU A 214 -3.17 -3.00 -16.01
CA LEU A 214 -4.12 -2.92 -17.12
C LEU A 214 -5.35 -3.79 -16.86
N GLY A 215 -5.19 -4.95 -16.20
CA GLY A 215 -6.30 -5.75 -15.75
C GLY A 215 -7.27 -4.97 -14.85
N VAL A 216 -6.75 -4.21 -13.88
CA VAL A 216 -7.55 -3.32 -13.02
C VAL A 216 -8.25 -2.25 -13.86
N LEU A 217 -7.53 -1.55 -14.73
CA LEU A 217 -8.10 -0.52 -15.62
C LEU A 217 -9.25 -1.08 -16.46
N LEU A 218 -9.04 -2.23 -17.11
CA LEU A 218 -10.01 -2.86 -18.01
C LEU A 218 -11.24 -3.33 -17.24
N GLN A 219 -11.06 -3.96 -16.08
CA GLN A 219 -12.17 -4.38 -15.23
C GLN A 219 -13.04 -3.18 -14.82
N LEU A 220 -12.43 -2.14 -14.25
CA LEU A 220 -13.16 -0.96 -13.76
C LEU A 220 -13.83 -0.20 -14.91
N SER A 221 -13.12 0.01 -16.01
CA SER A 221 -13.65 0.73 -17.18
C SER A 221 -14.81 -0.03 -17.81
N TRP A 222 -14.69 -1.35 -17.98
CA TRP A 222 -15.77 -2.14 -18.56
C TRP A 222 -17.01 -2.13 -17.68
N LEU A 223 -16.86 -2.29 -16.36
CA LEU A 223 -17.98 -2.18 -15.41
C LEU A 223 -18.65 -0.80 -15.48
N TYR A 224 -17.85 0.26 -15.57
CA TYR A 224 -18.34 1.63 -15.72
C TYR A 224 -19.15 1.83 -17.01
N TYR A 225 -18.60 1.45 -18.17
CA TYR A 225 -19.31 1.63 -19.45
C TYR A 225 -20.44 0.63 -19.67
N ARG A 226 -20.44 -0.53 -19.01
CA ARG A 226 -21.57 -1.47 -19.08
C ARG A 226 -22.88 -0.83 -18.66
N GLU A 227 -22.84 -0.03 -17.61
CA GLU A 227 -24.00 0.69 -17.05
C GLU A 227 -24.26 2.03 -17.75
N TYR A 228 -23.33 2.50 -18.57
CA TYR A 228 -23.44 3.78 -19.26
C TYR A 228 -24.41 3.69 -20.45
N LYS A 229 -25.31 4.67 -20.57
CA LYS A 229 -26.39 4.70 -21.57
C LYS A 229 -26.15 5.71 -22.71
N GLY A 230 -24.93 6.22 -22.88
CA GLY A 230 -24.59 7.13 -23.98
C GLY A 230 -24.21 6.38 -25.27
N ASN A 231 -24.32 7.05 -26.42
CA ASN A 231 -24.08 6.47 -27.75
C ASN A 231 -22.66 5.88 -27.92
N ASP A 232 -21.64 6.50 -27.33
CA ASP A 232 -20.25 6.02 -27.41
C ASP A 232 -19.96 4.88 -26.42
N GLY A 233 -20.87 4.65 -25.45
CA GLY A 233 -20.72 3.60 -24.45
C GLY A 233 -20.58 2.21 -25.08
N ASP A 234 -21.36 1.94 -26.13
CA ASP A 234 -21.31 0.65 -26.84
C ASP A 234 -19.95 0.41 -27.49
N CYS A 235 -19.35 1.46 -28.08
CA CYS A 235 -18.03 1.37 -28.69
C CYS A 235 -16.96 1.03 -27.65
N PHE A 236 -16.92 1.75 -26.53
CA PHE A 236 -15.95 1.48 -25.47
C PHE A 236 -16.16 0.11 -24.84
N ARG A 237 -17.41 -0.35 -24.65
CA ARG A 237 -17.69 -1.70 -24.14
C ARG A 237 -17.06 -2.78 -25.02
N THR A 238 -17.22 -2.69 -26.34
CA THR A 238 -16.63 -3.64 -27.27
C THR A 238 -15.11 -3.58 -27.24
N GLU A 239 -14.52 -2.38 -27.34
CA GLU A 239 -13.06 -2.23 -27.33
C GLU A 239 -12.41 -2.75 -26.03
N LEU A 240 -13.03 -2.47 -24.88
CA LEU A 240 -12.58 -2.95 -23.57
C LEU A 240 -12.73 -4.47 -23.46
N SER A 241 -13.81 -5.03 -24.01
CA SER A 241 -14.03 -6.48 -24.02
C SER A 241 -12.98 -7.21 -24.85
N ASP A 242 -12.66 -6.69 -26.03
CA ASP A 242 -11.59 -7.22 -26.86
C ASP A 242 -10.23 -7.07 -26.16
N ALA A 243 -9.98 -5.93 -25.52
CA ALA A 243 -8.71 -5.67 -24.84
C ALA A 243 -8.48 -6.62 -23.67
N ALA A 244 -9.51 -6.88 -22.86
CA ALA A 244 -9.45 -7.83 -21.74
C ALA A 244 -9.16 -9.26 -22.21
N GLN A 245 -9.84 -9.72 -23.27
CA GLN A 245 -9.61 -11.04 -23.85
C GLN A 245 -8.20 -11.15 -24.46
N ASN A 246 -7.77 -10.12 -25.20
CA ASN A 246 -6.45 -10.09 -25.83
C ASN A 246 -5.34 -10.11 -24.78
N LEU A 247 -5.45 -9.29 -23.72
CA LEU A 247 -4.48 -9.23 -22.63
C LEU A 247 -4.35 -10.60 -21.94
N GLN A 248 -5.47 -11.24 -21.63
CA GLN A 248 -5.49 -12.56 -21.00
C GLN A 248 -4.89 -13.64 -21.90
N ALA A 249 -5.29 -13.68 -23.18
CA ALA A 249 -4.74 -14.63 -24.14
C ALA A 249 -3.22 -14.46 -24.30
N CYS A 250 -2.72 -13.22 -24.26
CA CYS A 250 -1.29 -12.93 -24.25
C CYS A 250 -0.62 -13.45 -22.98
N ARG A 251 -1.18 -13.21 -21.79
CA ARG A 251 -0.61 -13.77 -20.54
C ARG A 251 -0.52 -15.28 -20.57
N MET A 252 -1.56 -15.96 -21.07
CA MET A 252 -1.55 -17.41 -21.20
C MET A 252 -0.45 -17.94 -22.12
N ARG A 253 -0.08 -17.19 -23.16
CA ARG A 253 1.04 -17.56 -24.05
C ARG A 253 2.41 -17.45 -23.38
N HIS A 254 2.60 -16.47 -22.49
CA HIS A 254 3.94 -16.14 -21.95
C HIS A 254 4.19 -16.61 -20.51
N HIS A 255 3.17 -16.53 -19.64
CA HIS A 255 3.36 -16.65 -18.19
C HIS A 255 2.26 -17.45 -17.48
N GLY A 256 1.18 -17.81 -18.17
CA GLY A 256 0.06 -18.55 -17.61
C GLY A 256 -0.99 -17.68 -16.91
N HIS A 257 -1.71 -18.28 -15.97
CA HIS A 257 -2.83 -17.63 -15.28
C HIS A 257 -2.36 -16.51 -14.34
N ILE A 258 -2.92 -15.32 -14.55
CA ILE A 258 -2.75 -14.16 -13.69
C ILE A 258 -4.15 -13.71 -13.26
N PRO A 259 -4.52 -13.76 -11.97
CA PRO A 259 -5.87 -13.47 -11.51
C PRO A 259 -6.45 -12.15 -12.01
N MET A 260 -5.63 -11.09 -12.03
CA MET A 260 -6.08 -9.76 -12.47
C MET A 260 -6.21 -9.63 -14.00
N CYS A 261 -5.73 -10.60 -14.77
CA CYS A 261 -5.99 -10.72 -16.21
C CYS A 261 -7.17 -11.67 -16.50
N ASP A 262 -7.30 -12.74 -15.71
CA ASP A 262 -8.41 -13.70 -15.84
C ASP A 262 -9.76 -13.10 -15.42
N ALA A 263 -9.79 -12.31 -14.33
CA ALA A 263 -10.99 -11.68 -13.81
C ALA A 263 -11.73 -10.78 -14.83
N PRO A 264 -11.09 -9.75 -15.44
CA PRO A 264 -11.76 -8.95 -16.46
C PRO A 264 -12.18 -9.79 -17.67
N ALA A 265 -11.34 -10.73 -18.14
CA ALA A 265 -11.68 -11.57 -19.28
C ALA A 265 -12.93 -12.45 -19.02
N ALA A 266 -13.03 -13.05 -17.82
CA ALA A 266 -14.20 -13.82 -17.42
C ALA A 266 -15.46 -12.96 -17.29
N LEU A 267 -15.34 -11.72 -16.78
CA LEU A 267 -16.44 -10.77 -16.68
C LEU A 267 -16.99 -10.38 -18.06
N VAL A 268 -16.12 -9.99 -19.00
CA VAL A 268 -16.56 -9.54 -20.33
C VAL A 268 -17.16 -10.68 -21.16
N LEU A 269 -16.65 -11.90 -20.97
CA LEU A 269 -17.20 -13.12 -21.59
C LEU A 269 -18.48 -13.61 -20.91
N SER A 270 -18.78 -13.11 -19.70
CA SER A 270 -19.85 -13.65 -18.85
C SER A 270 -19.72 -15.17 -18.66
N ASP A 271 -18.51 -15.67 -18.45
CA ASP A 271 -18.20 -17.12 -18.39
C ASP A 271 -17.97 -17.59 -16.93
N PRO A 272 -18.94 -18.34 -16.34
CA PRO A 272 -18.80 -18.89 -15.00
C PRO A 272 -17.69 -19.93 -14.86
N ALA A 273 -17.43 -20.74 -15.89
CA ALA A 273 -16.39 -21.76 -15.84
C ALA A 273 -15.02 -21.09 -15.80
N PHE A 274 -14.85 -20.02 -16.57
CA PHE A 274 -13.61 -19.25 -16.55
C PHE A 274 -13.43 -18.48 -15.24
N MET A 275 -14.48 -17.86 -14.70
CA MET A 275 -14.42 -17.16 -13.42
C MET A 275 -13.99 -18.09 -12.25
N ARG A 276 -14.15 -19.42 -12.38
CA ARG A 276 -13.66 -20.37 -11.36
C ARG A 276 -12.15 -20.40 -11.21
N LEU A 277 -11.40 -19.97 -12.23
CA LEU A 277 -9.93 -19.89 -12.22
C LEU A 277 -9.42 -18.70 -11.38
N VAL A 278 -10.23 -17.66 -11.20
CA VAL A 278 -9.91 -16.54 -10.31
C VAL A 278 -9.92 -17.06 -8.85
N PRO A 279 -8.90 -16.76 -8.01
CA PRO A 279 -8.83 -17.28 -6.65
C PRO A 279 -10.08 -16.98 -5.81
N ASP A 280 -10.48 -17.97 -5.01
CA ASP A 280 -11.59 -17.81 -4.07
C ASP A 280 -11.14 -17.11 -2.78
N ALA A 281 -11.71 -15.94 -2.52
CA ALA A 281 -11.36 -15.12 -1.36
C ALA A 281 -12.43 -15.19 -0.24
N SER A 282 -13.30 -16.20 -0.26
CA SER A 282 -14.39 -16.35 0.72
C SER A 282 -14.01 -17.07 2.01
N VAL A 283 -12.88 -17.80 2.03
CA VAL A 283 -12.48 -18.64 3.17
C VAL A 283 -11.76 -17.82 4.23
N LEU A 284 -12.38 -17.70 5.41
CA LEU A 284 -11.77 -17.07 6.58
C LEU A 284 -10.88 -18.08 7.32
N ASN A 285 -9.56 -17.87 7.33
CA ASN A 285 -8.62 -18.75 8.02
C ASN A 285 -7.37 -17.98 8.50
N LEU A 286 -6.54 -18.63 9.33
CA LEU A 286 -5.32 -18.03 9.89
C LEU A 286 -4.26 -17.66 8.84
N ALA A 287 -4.28 -18.28 7.65
CA ALA A 287 -3.32 -17.94 6.58
C ALA A 287 -3.52 -16.51 6.05
N LEU A 288 -4.70 -15.91 6.26
CA LEU A 288 -4.97 -14.51 5.94
C LEU A 288 -4.11 -13.54 6.78
N LEU A 289 -3.71 -13.94 7.98
CA LEU A 289 -2.87 -13.10 8.84
C LEU A 289 -1.43 -12.99 8.32
N ASN A 290 -1.04 -13.81 7.34
CA ASN A 290 0.28 -13.74 6.74
C ASN A 290 0.39 -12.53 5.80
N ASN A 291 1.15 -11.53 6.21
CA ASN A 291 1.51 -10.34 5.43
C ASN A 291 2.94 -9.89 5.79
N HIS A 292 3.38 -8.75 5.28
CA HIS A 292 4.75 -8.30 5.56
C HIS A 292 4.93 -7.90 7.01
N TYR A 293 3.91 -7.30 7.65
CA TYR A 293 3.92 -6.97 9.07
C TYR A 293 4.21 -8.20 9.92
N ARG A 294 3.42 -9.27 9.74
CA ARG A 294 3.57 -10.50 10.51
C ARG A 294 4.93 -11.16 10.25
N GLN A 295 5.32 -11.29 8.98
CA GLN A 295 6.60 -11.91 8.60
C GLN A 295 7.82 -11.13 9.12
N ALA A 296 7.74 -9.80 9.14
CA ALA A 296 8.83 -8.95 9.64
C ALA A 296 8.98 -9.03 11.17
N LEU A 297 7.87 -9.16 11.92
CA LEU A 297 7.86 -9.09 13.38
C LEU A 297 7.90 -10.43 14.11
N GLU A 298 7.43 -11.53 13.49
CA GLU A 298 7.36 -12.89 14.08
C GLU A 298 8.73 -13.51 14.42
N ALA A 299 9.81 -12.76 14.30
CA ALA A 299 11.15 -13.15 14.71
C ALA A 299 11.69 -14.38 13.94
N ALA A 300 12.10 -14.08 12.71
CA ALA A 300 13.17 -14.68 11.92
C ALA A 300 13.42 -16.19 12.04
N ILE A 301 12.86 -16.93 11.09
CA ILE A 301 13.55 -18.05 10.43
C ILE A 301 14.99 -17.57 10.09
N SER A 302 16.00 -18.11 10.78
CA SER A 302 17.44 -18.08 10.46
C SER A 302 18.10 -16.73 10.09
N ASP A 303 17.83 -15.61 10.78
CA ASP A 303 18.41 -14.29 10.45
C ASP A 303 18.07 -13.79 9.02
N ARG A 304 17.00 -14.34 8.42
CA ARG A 304 16.59 -13.96 7.08
C ARG A 304 16.17 -12.48 7.07
N LYS A 305 16.80 -11.73 6.18
CA LYS A 305 16.42 -10.36 5.84
C LYS A 305 15.05 -10.36 5.17
N TYR A 306 14.12 -9.59 5.73
CA TYR A 306 12.77 -9.42 5.20
C TYR A 306 12.56 -7.97 4.75
N ALA A 307 12.15 -7.76 3.49
CA ALA A 307 11.88 -6.43 2.97
C ALA A 307 10.45 -6.00 3.33
N THR A 308 10.30 -4.78 3.84
CA THR A 308 8.98 -4.12 3.91
C THR A 308 8.42 -3.93 2.50
N PRO A 309 7.10 -3.90 2.32
CA PRO A 309 6.52 -3.70 0.99
C PRO A 309 6.89 -2.30 0.47
N GLY A 310 7.23 -2.22 -0.83
CA GLY A 310 7.44 -0.95 -1.53
C GLY A 310 6.14 -0.33 -2.03
N PHE A 311 5.15 -1.18 -2.34
CA PHE A 311 3.84 -0.82 -2.88
C PHE A 311 2.74 -1.65 -2.21
N ALA A 312 1.49 -1.23 -2.36
CA ALA A 312 0.31 -2.00 -1.96
C ALA A 312 -0.55 -2.47 -3.16
N ASP A 313 0.08 -2.65 -4.33
CA ASP A 313 -0.61 -3.07 -5.56
C ASP A 313 -1.18 -4.48 -5.47
N ASP A 314 -0.43 -5.40 -4.86
CA ASP A 314 -0.90 -6.76 -4.59
C ASP A 314 -2.19 -6.79 -3.78
N GLN A 315 -2.38 -5.87 -2.83
CA GLN A 315 -3.62 -5.74 -2.06
C GLN A 315 -4.76 -5.25 -2.96
N GLN A 316 -4.50 -4.30 -3.85
CA GLN A 316 -5.48 -3.82 -4.84
C GLN A 316 -5.87 -4.92 -5.83
N TYR A 317 -4.91 -5.70 -6.38
CA TYR A 317 -5.20 -6.81 -7.29
C TYR A 317 -6.07 -7.88 -6.62
N LYS A 318 -5.73 -8.26 -5.37
CA LYS A 318 -6.51 -9.23 -4.59
C LYS A 318 -7.91 -8.71 -4.30
N TYR A 319 -8.05 -7.43 -4.00
CA TYR A 319 -9.35 -6.79 -3.78
C TYR A 319 -10.22 -6.84 -5.05
N TYR A 320 -9.73 -6.35 -6.18
CA TYR A 320 -10.54 -6.28 -7.41
C TYR A 320 -10.83 -7.66 -8.01
N SER A 321 -9.91 -8.62 -7.93
CA SER A 321 -10.18 -10.00 -8.36
C SER A 321 -11.20 -10.71 -7.45
N ALA A 322 -11.14 -10.49 -6.13
CA ALA A 322 -12.17 -10.98 -5.21
C ALA A 322 -13.54 -10.39 -5.51
N LEU A 323 -13.60 -9.10 -5.80
CA LEU A 323 -14.84 -8.44 -6.20
C LEU A 323 -15.40 -9.00 -7.51
N ALA A 324 -14.57 -9.18 -8.53
CA ALA A 324 -14.97 -9.76 -9.80
C ALA A 324 -15.61 -11.15 -9.63
N ARG A 325 -15.01 -12.00 -8.78
CA ARG A 325 -15.51 -13.35 -8.53
C ARG A 325 -16.82 -13.38 -7.75
N HIS A 326 -16.96 -12.55 -6.73
CA HIS A 326 -18.05 -12.66 -5.76
C HIS A 326 -19.17 -11.62 -5.94
N GLY A 327 -18.98 -10.61 -6.80
CA GLY A 327 -19.90 -9.49 -7.01
C GLY A 327 -19.99 -8.49 -5.83
N LYS A 328 -19.54 -8.90 -4.65
CA LYS A 328 -19.44 -8.12 -3.41
C LYS A 328 -18.23 -8.58 -2.62
N LEU A 329 -17.78 -7.78 -1.66
CA LEU A 329 -16.64 -8.15 -0.83
C LEU A 329 -17.05 -9.28 0.16
N PRO A 330 -16.49 -10.50 0.07
CA PRO A 330 -16.76 -11.55 1.05
C PRO A 330 -16.11 -11.24 2.40
N ARG A 331 -16.63 -11.81 3.50
CA ARG A 331 -16.17 -11.51 4.87
C ARG A 331 -14.67 -11.77 5.07
N ALA A 332 -14.14 -12.84 4.48
CA ALA A 332 -12.73 -13.18 4.57
C ALA A 332 -11.82 -12.16 3.86
N ALA A 333 -12.15 -11.78 2.63
CA ALA A 333 -11.45 -10.70 1.93
C ALA A 333 -11.58 -9.35 2.66
N ALA A 334 -12.75 -9.05 3.22
CA ALA A 334 -12.98 -7.86 4.04
C ALA A 334 -12.06 -7.83 5.28
N PHE A 335 -11.95 -8.95 5.99
CA PHE A 335 -11.05 -9.06 7.14
C PHE A 335 -9.59 -8.89 6.72
N LYS A 336 -9.17 -9.53 5.62
CA LYS A 336 -7.81 -9.41 5.07
C LYS A 336 -7.47 -7.96 4.70
N LEU A 337 -8.40 -7.28 4.02
CA LEU A 337 -8.29 -5.87 3.66
C LEU A 337 -8.08 -4.98 4.90
N VAL A 338 -8.92 -5.14 5.94
CA VAL A 338 -8.79 -4.41 7.20
C VAL A 338 -7.45 -4.68 7.88
N TYR A 339 -7.06 -5.96 7.95
CA TYR A 339 -5.82 -6.36 8.59
C TYR A 339 -4.59 -5.76 7.91
N ASP A 340 -4.52 -5.81 6.58
CA ASP A 340 -3.39 -5.23 5.83
C ASP A 340 -3.35 -3.70 5.92
N ALA A 341 -4.51 -3.03 5.76
CA ALA A 341 -4.60 -1.56 5.87
C ALA A 341 -4.16 -1.04 7.23
N PHE A 342 -4.44 -1.79 8.30
CA PHE A 342 -4.07 -1.43 9.67
C PHE A 342 -2.62 -1.76 10.01
N THR A 343 -2.11 -2.90 9.55
CA THR A 343 -0.82 -3.44 10.05
C THR A 343 0.38 -3.07 9.20
N GLU A 344 0.26 -3.03 7.87
CA GLU A 344 1.37 -2.73 6.96
C GLU A 344 2.03 -1.36 7.24
N PRO A 345 1.26 -0.27 7.49
CA PRO A 345 1.85 1.03 7.81
C PRO A 345 2.63 1.07 9.12
N LYS A 346 2.41 0.11 10.04
CA LYS A 346 3.15 0.05 11.32
C LYS A 346 4.63 -0.23 11.10
N LEU A 347 5.00 -0.96 10.04
CA LEU A 347 6.41 -1.25 9.71
C LEU A 347 7.25 0.01 9.51
N TYR A 348 6.70 1.01 8.82
CA TYR A 348 7.40 2.27 8.63
C TYR A 348 7.44 3.13 9.90
N ARG A 349 6.43 3.00 10.77
CA ARG A 349 6.42 3.65 12.09
C ARG A 349 7.47 3.06 13.03
N TYR A 350 7.65 1.74 13.04
CA TYR A 350 8.75 1.10 13.79
C TYR A 350 10.14 1.53 13.28
N TYR A 351 10.27 1.76 11.98
CA TYR A 351 11.50 2.27 11.39
C TYR A 351 11.81 3.72 11.80
N SER A 352 10.78 4.55 11.97
CA SER A 352 10.89 5.99 12.23
C SER A 352 11.00 6.29 13.73
N ASP A 353 12.16 5.97 14.31
CA ASP A 353 12.44 6.12 15.74
C ASP A 353 12.77 7.56 16.18
N ASP A 354 13.00 8.47 15.23
CA ASP A 354 13.40 9.86 15.48
C ASP A 354 12.26 10.88 15.39
N ALA A 355 11.12 10.51 14.81
CA ALA A 355 9.97 11.39 14.65
C ALA A 355 8.68 10.61 14.39
N LEU A 356 7.55 11.19 14.80
CA LEU A 356 6.24 10.68 14.42
C LEU A 356 6.03 10.79 12.91
N VAL A 357 5.53 9.72 12.31
CA VAL A 357 5.13 9.70 10.89
C VAL A 357 3.72 10.27 10.78
N ALA A 358 3.54 11.27 9.92
CA ALA A 358 2.22 11.82 9.63
C ALA A 358 1.33 10.77 8.94
N ALA A 359 0.03 10.78 9.24
CA ALA A 359 -0.96 9.92 8.59
C ALA A 359 -0.89 10.04 7.06
N GLY A 360 -1.06 8.92 6.36
CA GLY A 360 -1.02 8.86 4.90
C GLY A 360 0.38 9.01 4.27
N MET A 361 1.43 9.20 5.08
CA MET A 361 2.83 9.22 4.64
C MET A 361 3.50 7.86 4.92
N ASN A 362 4.39 7.44 4.02
CA ASN A 362 5.13 6.19 4.20
C ASN A 362 6.50 6.27 3.53
N ARG A 363 7.25 5.16 3.56
CA ARG A 363 8.58 5.03 2.96
C ARG A 363 8.58 5.40 1.48
N PHE A 364 9.72 5.90 1.02
CA PHE A 364 10.02 5.97 -0.40
C PHE A 364 10.32 4.56 -0.95
N ASP A 365 9.67 4.19 -2.05
CA ASP A 365 9.67 2.87 -2.67
C ASP A 365 11.08 2.47 -3.16
N LEU A 366 11.84 3.41 -3.74
CA LEU A 366 13.23 3.20 -4.16
C LEU A 366 14.22 3.06 -2.97
N HIS A 367 13.76 3.17 -1.72
CA HIS A 367 14.58 3.05 -0.51
C HIS A 367 14.12 1.88 0.38
N PRO A 368 14.54 0.64 0.08
CA PRO A 368 14.12 -0.55 0.83
C PRO A 368 14.45 -0.46 2.32
N ILE A 369 13.45 -0.71 3.15
CA ILE A 369 13.57 -0.93 4.59
C ILE A 369 13.47 -2.42 4.84
N ASN A 370 14.36 -2.94 5.66
CA ASN A 370 14.45 -4.37 5.94
C ASN A 370 14.37 -4.63 7.43
N PHE A 371 13.80 -5.77 7.79
CA PHE A 371 13.72 -6.29 9.15
C PHE A 371 14.58 -7.55 9.28
N ILE A 372 15.28 -7.67 10.40
CA ILE A 372 16.11 -8.82 10.77
C ILE A 372 15.85 -9.11 12.24
N GLY A 373 15.58 -10.37 12.60
CA GLY A 373 15.36 -10.77 13.98
C GLY A 373 14.16 -10.08 14.66
N GLY A 374 13.12 -9.72 13.90
CA GLY A 374 11.93 -9.07 14.44
C GLY A 374 12.04 -7.55 14.61
N LYS A 375 13.10 -6.89 14.14
CA LYS A 375 13.24 -5.42 14.23
C LYS A 375 13.85 -4.82 12.98
N PRO A 376 13.73 -3.49 12.75
CA PRO A 376 14.43 -2.83 11.66
C PRO A 376 15.93 -3.14 11.67
N ALA A 377 16.49 -3.51 10.51
CA ALA A 377 17.93 -3.76 10.34
C ALA A 377 18.76 -2.50 10.59
N ASP A 378 18.13 -1.34 10.40
CA ASP A 378 18.60 -0.01 10.74
C ASP A 378 17.37 0.87 10.96
N TYR A 379 17.54 1.98 11.69
CA TYR A 379 16.46 2.92 12.00
C TYR A 379 16.63 4.24 11.24
N ARG A 380 15.60 5.09 11.24
CA ARG A 380 15.65 6.40 10.59
C ARG A 380 16.73 7.29 11.20
N SER A 381 16.91 7.23 12.52
CA SER A 381 17.99 7.94 13.23
C SER A 381 19.40 7.44 12.87
N ASP A 382 19.56 6.18 12.44
CA ASP A 382 20.86 5.59 12.09
C ASP A 382 21.33 6.03 10.70
N LYS A 383 20.40 6.10 9.75
CA LYS A 383 20.71 6.44 8.37
C LYS A 383 20.35 7.87 8.08
N LYS A 384 21.38 8.69 8.22
CA LYS A 384 21.58 9.85 7.37
C LYS A 384 21.67 9.37 5.92
N GLY A 385 20.58 9.49 5.15
CA GLY A 385 20.57 9.43 3.70
C GLY A 385 21.57 10.40 3.05
N PRO A 386 21.53 10.59 1.72
CA PRO A 386 22.47 11.45 1.02
C PRO A 386 22.62 12.80 1.74
N SER A 387 23.87 13.19 2.01
CA SER A 387 24.21 14.46 2.67
C SER A 387 23.80 14.63 4.13
N GLY A 388 23.59 13.55 4.89
CA GLY A 388 23.37 13.71 6.34
C GLY A 388 21.90 13.72 6.78
N LYS A 389 20.94 13.60 5.87
CA LYS A 389 19.50 13.84 6.10
C LYS A 389 18.71 12.56 6.38
N PRO A 390 17.57 12.57 7.10
CA PRO A 390 16.75 11.38 7.30
C PRO A 390 16.35 10.69 5.99
N ARG A 391 16.09 9.38 6.03
CA ARG A 391 15.60 8.67 4.84
C ARG A 391 14.27 9.26 4.33
N PRO A 392 14.08 9.31 3.00
CA PRO A 392 12.92 9.93 2.39
C PRO A 392 11.60 9.21 2.65
N MET A 393 10.53 10.01 2.64
CA MET A 393 9.14 9.57 2.52
C MET A 393 8.73 9.59 1.04
N GLY A 394 7.86 8.67 0.62
CA GLY A 394 7.40 8.54 -0.77
C GLY A 394 5.91 8.83 -0.94
N SER A 395 5.52 9.16 -2.18
CA SER A 395 4.13 9.46 -2.56
C SER A 395 3.32 8.27 -3.07
N ARG A 396 3.88 7.05 -3.12
CA ARG A 396 3.15 5.87 -3.61
C ARG A 396 2.50 5.05 -2.49
N PHE A 397 3.30 4.39 -1.67
CA PHE A 397 2.79 3.45 -0.67
C PHE A 397 1.76 4.08 0.28
N GLY A 398 2.01 5.32 0.74
CA GLY A 398 1.10 6.05 1.62
C GLY A 398 -0.31 6.19 0.99
N PRO A 399 -0.44 6.86 -0.17
CA PRO A 399 -1.70 6.91 -0.92
C PRO A 399 -2.31 5.55 -1.29
N GLN A 400 -1.52 4.56 -1.69
CA GLN A 400 -2.05 3.21 -1.94
C GLN A 400 -2.68 2.60 -0.69
N ASN A 401 -2.04 2.74 0.48
CA ASN A 401 -2.61 2.31 1.75
C ASN A 401 -3.86 3.10 2.13
N MET A 402 -3.93 4.41 1.82
CA MET A 402 -5.15 5.20 2.05
C MET A 402 -6.35 4.68 1.26
N ILE A 403 -6.15 4.13 0.05
CA ILE A 403 -7.22 3.42 -0.68
C ILE A 403 -7.69 2.22 0.14
N GLN A 404 -6.77 1.38 0.62
CA GLN A 404 -7.10 0.21 1.43
C GLN A 404 -7.84 0.61 2.71
N CYS A 405 -7.42 1.70 3.36
CA CYS A 405 -8.10 2.25 4.53
C CYS A 405 -9.54 2.68 4.21
N ALA A 406 -9.74 3.44 3.14
CA ALA A 406 -11.09 3.87 2.74
C ALA A 406 -12.01 2.67 2.45
N LEU A 407 -11.51 1.67 1.73
CA LEU A 407 -12.25 0.43 1.43
C LEU A 407 -12.51 -0.39 2.71
N ALA A 408 -11.56 -0.44 3.65
CA ALA A 408 -11.72 -1.10 4.95
C ALA A 408 -12.83 -0.45 5.78
N LEU A 409 -12.96 0.88 5.76
CA LEU A 409 -14.08 1.58 6.42
C LEU A 409 -15.43 1.24 5.77
N GLN A 410 -15.49 1.04 4.45
CA GLN A 410 -16.68 0.55 3.78
C GLN A 410 -16.98 -0.92 4.17
N ALA A 411 -15.94 -1.75 4.36
CA ALA A 411 -16.08 -3.11 4.85
C ALA A 411 -16.68 -3.18 6.26
N PHE A 412 -16.28 -2.29 7.18
CA PHE A 412 -16.93 -2.17 8.50
C PHE A 412 -18.40 -1.73 8.42
N LYS A 413 -18.81 -0.99 7.38
CA LYS A 413 -20.25 -0.72 7.16
C LYS A 413 -21.02 -1.96 6.75
N GLN A 414 -20.40 -2.89 6.01
CA GLN A 414 -21.02 -4.16 5.66
C GLN A 414 -20.97 -5.18 6.80
N PHE A 415 -19.89 -5.17 7.57
CA PHE A 415 -19.63 -6.09 8.67
C PHE A 415 -19.24 -5.29 9.93
N PRO A 416 -20.22 -4.76 10.69
CA PRO A 416 -19.95 -3.85 11.81
C PRO A 416 -19.15 -4.44 12.96
N ASP A 417 -19.06 -5.76 13.05
CA ASP A 417 -18.33 -6.51 14.10
C ASP A 417 -17.09 -7.24 13.55
N LEU A 418 -16.70 -6.96 12.29
CA LEU A 418 -15.75 -7.76 11.52
C LEU A 418 -14.49 -8.17 12.29
N TRP A 419 -13.86 -7.23 12.99
CA TRP A 419 -12.59 -7.48 13.67
C TRP A 419 -12.80 -8.35 14.92
N ASP A 420 -13.76 -7.97 15.77
CA ASP A 420 -14.02 -8.65 17.04
C ASP A 420 -14.55 -10.08 16.81
N THR A 421 -15.50 -10.29 15.88
CA THR A 421 -15.98 -11.66 15.59
C THR A 421 -14.92 -12.51 14.90
N SER A 422 -14.01 -11.91 14.12
CA SER A 422 -12.90 -12.65 13.51
C SER A 422 -11.91 -13.11 14.58
N ILE A 423 -11.63 -12.28 15.58
CA ILE A 423 -10.86 -12.67 16.77
C ILE A 423 -11.51 -13.86 17.47
N GLU A 424 -12.81 -13.78 17.77
CA GLU A 424 -13.55 -14.89 18.42
C GLU A 424 -13.51 -16.18 17.59
N THR A 425 -13.55 -16.06 16.27
CA THR A 425 -13.47 -17.18 15.33
C THR A 425 -12.09 -17.83 15.35
N PHE A 426 -11.01 -17.04 15.31
CA PHE A 426 -9.64 -17.56 15.28
C PHE A 426 -9.13 -18.04 16.64
N TYR A 427 -9.61 -17.43 17.72
CA TYR A 427 -9.01 -17.54 19.06
C TYR A 427 -10.06 -17.82 20.14
N LYS A 428 -11.03 -18.67 19.81
CA LYS A 428 -12.13 -19.04 20.71
C LYS A 428 -11.64 -19.42 22.10
N GLY A 429 -12.13 -18.70 23.12
CA GLY A 429 -11.86 -18.96 24.53
C GLY A 429 -10.57 -18.33 25.08
N LEU A 430 -9.77 -17.64 24.26
CA LEU A 430 -8.58 -16.93 24.73
C LEU A 430 -8.94 -15.50 25.18
N ALA A 431 -8.28 -15.04 26.24
CA ALA A 431 -8.39 -13.65 26.68
C ALA A 431 -7.68 -12.72 25.69
N ARG A 432 -8.28 -11.55 25.41
CA ARG A 432 -7.66 -10.48 24.61
C ARG A 432 -6.99 -9.46 25.51
N VAL A 433 -5.69 -9.28 25.34
CA VAL A 433 -4.95 -8.15 25.88
C VAL A 433 -4.82 -7.10 24.77
N ASN A 434 -5.39 -5.91 25.01
CA ASN A 434 -5.43 -4.88 23.98
C ASN A 434 -4.05 -4.27 23.72
N ILE A 435 -3.65 -4.22 22.44
CA ILE A 435 -2.52 -3.39 22.00
C ILE A 435 -3.03 -1.94 21.87
N HIS A 436 -2.50 -1.05 22.71
CA HIS A 436 -2.78 0.38 22.64
C HIS A 436 -1.75 1.06 21.74
N ASP A 437 -2.19 1.56 20.60
CA ASP A 437 -1.28 2.06 19.55
C ASP A 437 -0.67 3.43 19.89
N SER A 438 0.41 3.41 20.67
CA SER A 438 1.20 4.59 21.04
C SER A 438 2.03 5.15 19.89
N LEU A 439 2.27 4.39 18.82
CA LEU A 439 2.98 4.89 17.63
C LEU A 439 2.15 5.93 16.88
N ILE A 440 0.83 5.82 17.00
CA ILE A 440 -0.14 6.71 16.39
C ILE A 440 -0.55 7.79 17.40
N SER A 441 -0.86 7.42 18.65
CA SER A 441 -1.30 8.37 19.69
C SER A 441 -0.47 8.24 20.98
N PRO A 442 0.74 8.84 21.04
CA PRO A 442 1.66 8.64 22.15
C PRO A 442 1.17 9.20 23.50
N SER A 443 0.15 10.05 23.50
CA SER A 443 -0.47 10.59 24.72
C SER A 443 -1.44 9.62 25.41
N LYS A 444 -1.80 8.50 24.79
CA LYS A 444 -2.70 7.51 25.39
C LYS A 444 -1.93 6.45 26.17
N SER A 445 -2.27 6.29 27.44
CA SER A 445 -1.79 5.18 28.27
C SER A 445 -2.50 3.88 27.90
N ALA A 446 -1.78 2.77 27.97
CA ALA A 446 -2.36 1.45 27.81
C ALA A 446 -3.33 1.14 28.95
N VAL A 447 -4.48 0.55 28.60
CA VAL A 447 -5.45 0.04 29.57
C VAL A 447 -5.08 -1.40 29.96
N PRO A 448 -4.97 -1.70 31.27
CA PRO A 448 -4.62 -3.04 31.74
C PRO A 448 -5.73 -4.06 31.49
N THR A 449 -5.32 -5.29 31.18
CA THR A 449 -6.16 -6.48 31.10
C THR A 449 -5.79 -7.43 32.23
N TYR A 450 -6.77 -7.85 33.03
CA TYR A 450 -6.55 -8.74 34.17
C TYR A 450 -6.75 -10.20 33.75
N LEU A 451 -5.69 -11.00 33.83
CA LEU A 451 -5.70 -12.44 33.58
C LEU A 451 -5.64 -13.20 34.89
N LYS A 452 -6.47 -14.24 35.01
CA LYS A 452 -6.48 -15.14 36.17
C LYS A 452 -5.59 -16.36 35.89
N LEU A 453 -4.59 -16.57 36.74
CA LEU A 453 -3.66 -17.71 36.70
C LEU A 453 -3.78 -18.46 38.02
N GLY A 454 -4.60 -19.52 38.06
CA GLY A 454 -4.90 -20.23 39.30
C GLY A 454 -5.46 -19.28 40.37
N LYS A 455 -4.68 -19.09 41.44
CA LYS A 455 -4.98 -18.16 42.56
C LYS A 455 -4.44 -16.74 42.36
N HIS A 456 -3.65 -16.51 41.32
CA HIS A 456 -3.00 -15.23 41.03
C HIS A 456 -3.77 -14.44 39.98
N VAL A 457 -3.65 -13.12 40.04
CA VAL A 457 -4.14 -12.21 39.01
C VAL A 457 -2.97 -11.41 38.48
N VAL A 458 -2.80 -11.40 37.17
CA VAL A 458 -1.79 -10.61 36.48
C VAL A 458 -2.47 -9.58 35.60
N SER A 459 -2.09 -8.33 35.78
CA SER A 459 -2.49 -7.22 34.93
C SER A 459 -1.45 -7.07 33.82
N LEU A 460 -1.89 -7.19 32.56
CA LEU A 460 -1.07 -6.98 31.37
C LEU A 460 -1.48 -5.70 30.65
N GLU A 461 -0.49 -4.92 30.26
CA GLU A 461 -0.62 -3.75 29.40
C GLU A 461 0.26 -3.98 28.16
N ALA A 462 -0.23 -3.69 26.96
CA ALA A 462 0.56 -3.85 25.74
C ALA A 462 0.50 -2.59 24.87
N THR A 463 1.66 -2.18 24.37
CA THR A 463 1.81 -1.23 23.26
C THR A 463 2.60 -1.91 22.15
N PRO A 464 2.65 -1.33 20.93
CA PRO A 464 3.54 -1.81 19.88
C PRO A 464 5.02 -1.91 20.30
N SER A 465 5.43 -1.13 21.31
CA SER A 465 6.83 -0.98 21.75
C SER A 465 7.14 -1.54 23.13
N SER A 466 6.15 -1.96 23.92
CA SER A 466 6.41 -2.53 25.25
C SER A 466 5.29 -3.43 25.76
N VAL A 467 5.63 -4.28 26.73
CA VAL A 467 4.69 -5.06 27.53
C VAL A 467 4.89 -4.71 29.00
N GLY A 468 3.80 -4.29 29.64
CA GLY A 468 3.71 -4.03 31.07
C GLY A 468 3.10 -5.22 31.81
N ILE A 469 3.69 -5.59 32.93
CA ILE A 469 3.21 -6.66 33.81
C ILE A 469 3.12 -6.14 35.23
N LYS A 470 1.92 -6.20 35.81
CA LYS A 470 1.66 -5.84 37.21
C LYS A 470 0.98 -6.98 37.94
N THR A 471 1.48 -7.37 39.10
CA THR A 471 0.87 -8.44 39.90
C THR A 471 1.29 -8.36 41.36
N THR A 472 0.53 -9.00 42.24
CA THR A 472 0.90 -9.21 43.65
C THR A 472 1.12 -10.69 43.89
N LEU A 473 2.32 -11.05 44.32
CA LEU A 473 2.76 -12.44 44.46
C LEU A 473 3.33 -12.70 45.85
N PRO A 474 3.13 -13.89 46.43
CA PRO A 474 3.84 -14.33 47.62
C PRO A 474 5.37 -14.23 47.47
N ILE A 475 6.10 -13.96 48.56
CA ILE A 475 7.56 -13.80 48.54
C ILE A 475 8.32 -15.05 48.04
N ASN A 476 7.72 -16.24 48.16
CA ASN A 476 8.31 -17.48 47.66
C ASN A 476 8.27 -17.61 46.13
N ILE A 477 7.42 -16.86 45.42
CA ILE A 477 7.42 -16.84 43.96
C ILE A 477 8.69 -16.12 43.49
N LYS A 478 9.53 -16.82 42.71
CA LYS A 478 10.80 -16.26 42.21
C LYS A 478 10.82 -15.94 40.72
N LYS A 479 9.77 -16.35 39.98
CA LYS A 479 9.80 -16.34 38.52
C LYS A 479 8.41 -16.11 37.91
N ILE A 480 8.34 -15.24 36.92
CA ILE A 480 7.22 -15.11 35.98
C ILE A 480 7.79 -15.30 34.58
N THR A 481 7.16 -16.13 33.75
CA THR A 481 7.58 -16.36 32.37
C THR A 481 6.52 -15.82 31.42
N ILE A 482 6.93 -15.09 30.39
CA ILE A 482 6.09 -14.69 29.26
C ILE A 482 6.68 -15.23 27.96
N THR A 483 5.84 -15.74 27.07
CA THR A 483 6.28 -16.49 25.89
C THR A 483 5.35 -16.24 24.71
N GLN A 484 5.92 -16.15 23.50
CA GLN A 484 5.16 -16.23 22.26
C GLN A 484 4.95 -17.71 21.88
N VAL A 485 3.69 -18.15 21.80
CA VAL A 485 3.34 -19.59 21.78
C VAL A 485 3.90 -20.30 20.54
N LYS A 486 3.85 -19.64 19.38
CA LYS A 486 4.26 -20.22 18.08
C LYS A 486 5.73 -20.67 18.05
N ASP A 487 6.60 -20.03 18.83
CA ASP A 487 8.02 -20.37 18.93
C ASP A 487 8.50 -20.27 20.39
N SER A 488 7.84 -21.08 21.22
CA SER A 488 7.96 -21.03 22.68
C SER A 488 9.36 -21.36 23.22
N GLY A 489 10.24 -21.94 22.40
CA GLY A 489 11.63 -22.22 22.76
C GLY A 489 12.56 -21.01 22.57
N ARG A 490 12.15 -20.01 21.78
CA ARG A 490 13.03 -18.93 21.34
C ARG A 490 12.57 -17.54 21.77
N PHE A 491 11.26 -17.27 21.74
CA PHE A 491 10.73 -15.93 21.96
C PHE A 491 9.93 -15.85 23.25
N GLY A 492 10.57 -15.25 24.26
CA GLY A 492 10.02 -15.07 25.58
C GLY A 492 11.07 -14.52 26.53
N CYS A 493 10.63 -14.22 27.74
CA CYS A 493 11.53 -13.85 28.81
C CYS A 493 11.07 -14.37 30.17
N ASP A 494 12.04 -14.51 31.05
CA ASP A 494 11.87 -14.77 32.46
C ASP A 494 12.10 -13.49 33.26
N LEU A 495 11.08 -13.09 34.03
CA LEU A 495 11.20 -12.12 35.10
C LEU A 495 11.67 -12.85 36.35
N ILE A 496 12.92 -12.63 36.73
CA ILE A 496 13.59 -13.30 37.83
C ILE A 496 13.65 -12.34 39.03
N ILE A 497 13.07 -12.80 40.13
CA ILE A 497 13.06 -12.09 41.40
C ILE A 497 14.24 -12.62 42.23
N LYS A 498 15.27 -11.80 42.41
CA LYS A 498 16.47 -12.15 43.17
C LYS A 498 16.20 -12.19 44.67
N ASP A 499 17.12 -12.82 45.39
CA ASP A 499 17.06 -12.96 46.85
C ASP A 499 17.23 -11.62 47.58
N ASP A 500 17.98 -10.69 46.98
CA ASP A 500 18.15 -9.31 47.47
C ASP A 500 16.90 -8.43 47.27
N GLY A 501 15.84 -8.95 46.65
CA GLY A 501 14.61 -8.22 46.39
C GLY A 501 14.49 -7.69 44.95
N ASN A 502 15.61 -7.58 44.22
CA ASN A 502 15.66 -6.94 42.91
C ASN A 502 15.01 -7.81 41.82
N LEU A 503 14.46 -7.15 40.80
CA LEU A 503 13.85 -7.79 39.65
C LEU A 503 14.74 -7.61 38.42
N GLU A 504 14.98 -8.68 37.67
CA GLU A 504 15.59 -8.61 36.35
C GLU A 504 14.78 -9.39 35.31
N ALA A 505 14.80 -8.94 34.06
CA ALA A 505 14.20 -9.66 32.94
C ALA A 505 15.30 -10.26 32.06
N ARG A 506 15.20 -11.54 31.73
CA ARG A 506 16.13 -12.23 30.81
C ARG A 506 15.38 -12.90 29.69
N SER A 507 15.80 -12.68 28.45
CA SER A 507 15.32 -13.46 27.30
C SER A 507 15.64 -14.95 27.48
N PHE A 508 14.98 -15.82 26.74
CA PHE A 508 15.32 -17.26 26.70
C PHE A 508 16.74 -17.55 26.16
N ALA A 509 17.34 -16.61 25.45
CA ALA A 509 18.76 -16.65 25.09
C ALA A 509 19.72 -16.26 26.24
N GLY A 510 19.19 -15.98 27.44
CA GLY A 510 19.96 -15.60 28.63
C GLY A 510 20.40 -14.13 28.68
N VAL A 511 20.03 -13.33 27.67
CA VAL A 511 20.40 -11.90 27.57
C VAL A 511 19.53 -11.06 28.49
N LEU A 512 20.17 -10.19 29.29
CA LEU A 512 19.50 -9.23 30.16
C LEU A 512 18.75 -8.19 29.32
N LEU A 513 17.47 -7.98 29.64
CA LEU A 513 16.60 -7.04 28.95
C LEU A 513 16.61 -5.68 29.66
N SER A 514 16.55 -4.60 28.87
CA SER A 514 16.30 -3.26 29.41
C SER A 514 14.82 -3.11 29.78
N GLY A 515 14.50 -2.18 30.67
CA GLY A 515 13.13 -1.92 31.09
C GLY A 515 13.06 -1.19 32.42
N LYS A 516 11.82 -0.90 32.85
CA LYS A 516 11.54 -0.41 34.21
C LYS A 516 11.10 -1.61 35.02
N PHE A 517 11.79 -1.88 36.13
CA PHE A 517 11.55 -3.05 36.96
C PHE A 517 11.42 -2.60 38.41
N SER A 518 10.30 -2.91 39.05
CA SER A 518 10.08 -2.63 40.46
C SER A 518 9.43 -3.82 41.14
N ALA A 519 9.89 -4.09 42.36
CA ALA A 519 9.42 -5.19 43.17
C ALA A 519 9.42 -4.72 44.63
N THR A 520 8.25 -4.35 45.13
CA THR A 520 8.09 -3.73 46.46
C THR A 520 7.47 -4.72 47.42
N LEU A 521 8.10 -4.93 48.58
CA LEU A 521 7.56 -5.78 49.64
C LEU A 521 6.30 -5.16 50.25
N ASN A 522 5.30 -6.00 50.47
CA ASN A 522 4.04 -5.65 51.12
C ASN A 522 3.59 -6.83 52.00
N GLY A 523 4.10 -6.88 53.24
CA GLY A 523 3.88 -8.00 54.15
C GLY A 523 4.48 -9.31 53.62
N GLU A 524 3.68 -10.37 53.56
CA GLU A 524 4.07 -11.69 52.99
C GLU A 524 4.05 -11.72 51.45
N ASN A 525 3.65 -10.61 50.83
CA ASN A 525 3.54 -10.46 49.39
C ASN A 525 4.55 -9.44 48.83
N ARG A 526 4.68 -9.46 47.51
CA ARG A 526 5.47 -8.53 46.72
C ARG A 526 4.63 -8.00 45.58
N ILE A 527 4.61 -6.68 45.44
CA ILE A 527 4.01 -6.01 44.31
C ILE A 527 5.07 -5.93 43.23
N ILE A 528 4.81 -6.56 42.09
CA ILE A 528 5.63 -6.51 40.88
C ILE A 528 5.00 -5.51 39.94
N ASP A 529 5.80 -4.57 39.44
CA ASP A 529 5.42 -3.64 38.36
C ASP A 529 6.62 -3.47 37.44
N CYS A 530 6.48 -3.97 36.21
CA CYS A 530 7.51 -3.87 35.20
C CYS A 530 6.96 -3.46 33.83
N ILE A 531 7.82 -2.78 33.07
CA ILE A 531 7.60 -2.42 31.67
C ILE A 531 8.83 -2.85 30.88
N ILE A 532 8.64 -3.80 29.97
CA ILE A 532 9.69 -4.38 29.14
C ILE A 532 9.49 -3.90 27.70
N PRO A 533 10.40 -3.10 27.14
CA PRO A 533 10.40 -2.76 25.72
C PRO A 533 10.44 -4.01 24.84
N THR A 534 9.72 -4.02 23.74
CA THR A 534 9.73 -5.11 22.74
C THR A 534 10.97 -5.09 21.87
N THR A 535 11.20 -6.14 21.07
CA THR A 535 12.40 -6.27 20.22
C THR A 535 12.53 -5.16 19.17
N VAL A 536 11.41 -4.61 18.66
CA VAL A 536 11.41 -3.46 17.75
C VAL A 536 12.04 -2.18 18.31
N GLU A 537 12.22 -2.07 19.63
CA GLU A 537 12.90 -0.92 20.22
C GLU A 537 14.41 -1.01 19.98
N LYS A 538 14.99 0.09 19.47
CA LYS A 538 16.37 0.11 18.97
C LYS A 538 17.40 -0.43 19.95
N ALA A 539 17.33 0.04 21.19
CA ALA A 539 18.24 -0.32 22.27
C ALA A 539 17.95 -1.69 22.89
N GLN A 540 16.84 -2.34 22.52
CA GLN A 540 16.40 -3.58 23.15
C GLN A 540 17.03 -4.81 22.50
N SER A 541 17.41 -5.75 23.36
CA SER A 541 17.91 -7.05 22.96
C SER A 541 16.75 -7.96 22.49
N PRO A 542 16.97 -8.89 21.55
CA PRO A 542 15.90 -9.75 21.04
C PRO A 542 15.20 -10.59 22.13
N TRP A 543 13.87 -10.59 22.11
CA TRP A 543 13.03 -11.46 22.96
C TRP A 543 11.65 -11.68 22.30
N MET A 544 10.72 -10.73 22.32
CA MET A 544 9.45 -10.81 21.59
C MET A 544 8.98 -9.43 21.12
N ASN A 545 7.98 -9.43 20.23
CA ASN A 545 7.25 -8.24 19.78
C ASN A 545 5.77 -8.35 20.13
N SER A 546 5.09 -7.21 20.22
CA SER A 546 3.63 -7.13 20.30
C SER A 546 3.02 -7.22 18.90
N ILE A 547 2.64 -8.42 18.48
CA ILE A 547 2.13 -8.69 17.13
C ILE A 547 0.61 -8.77 17.17
N GLU A 548 -0.07 -8.02 16.31
CA GLU A 548 -1.52 -8.11 16.16
C GLU A 548 -1.94 -9.54 15.83
N LEU A 549 -2.93 -10.04 16.58
CA LEU A 549 -3.52 -11.36 16.38
C LEU A 549 -2.48 -12.49 16.46
N GLU A 550 -1.58 -12.40 17.45
CA GLU A 550 -0.63 -13.45 17.82
C GLU A 550 -0.93 -13.98 19.23
N LYS A 551 -0.61 -15.26 19.46
CA LYS A 551 -0.81 -15.96 20.73
C LYS A 551 0.42 -15.88 21.63
N TYR A 552 0.17 -15.62 22.90
CA TYR A 552 1.17 -15.57 23.95
C TYR A 552 0.69 -16.35 25.16
N ALA A 553 1.62 -16.70 26.04
CA ALA A 553 1.35 -17.34 27.31
C ALA A 553 2.09 -16.61 28.43
N ILE A 554 1.49 -16.56 29.61
CA ILE A 554 2.14 -16.11 30.84
C ILE A 554 1.99 -17.18 31.92
N LYS A 555 3.08 -17.43 32.65
CA LYS A 555 3.19 -18.54 33.60
C LYS A 555 3.78 -18.10 34.94
N ILE A 556 3.18 -18.60 36.02
CA ILE A 556 3.62 -18.40 37.42
C ILE A 556 3.50 -19.75 38.16
N GLU A 557 4.61 -20.26 38.71
CA GLU A 557 4.64 -21.49 39.54
C GLU A 557 3.89 -22.73 38.98
N GLY A 558 3.77 -22.84 37.66
CA GLY A 558 3.10 -23.98 37.02
C GLY A 558 1.69 -23.66 36.51
N ASP A 559 1.06 -22.60 37.01
CA ASP A 559 -0.17 -22.05 36.43
C ASP A 559 0.18 -21.24 35.18
N GLU A 560 -0.52 -21.50 34.08
CA GLU A 560 -0.30 -20.85 32.78
C GLU A 560 -1.64 -20.40 32.21
N VAL A 561 -1.64 -19.24 31.55
CA VAL A 561 -2.78 -18.77 30.77
C VAL A 561 -2.31 -18.29 29.40
N GLU A 562 -2.97 -18.78 28.36
CA GLU A 562 -2.82 -18.26 27.01
C GLU A 562 -3.70 -17.03 26.81
N PHE A 563 -3.20 -16.08 26.03
CA PHE A 563 -3.90 -14.87 25.63
C PHE A 563 -3.48 -14.47 24.22
N ILE A 564 -4.23 -13.55 23.63
CA ILE A 564 -3.87 -12.92 22.37
C ILE A 564 -3.56 -11.45 22.60
N LEU A 565 -2.59 -10.93 21.82
CA LEU A 565 -2.43 -9.50 21.66
C LEU A 565 -3.23 -9.04 20.44
N ALA A 566 -4.16 -8.11 20.63
CA ALA A 566 -4.94 -7.56 19.53
C ALA A 566 -5.51 -6.19 19.92
N SER A 567 -5.39 -5.18 19.06
CA SER A 567 -6.12 -3.92 19.26
C SER A 567 -7.65 -4.13 19.29
N SER A 568 -8.35 -3.22 19.97
CA SER A 568 -9.82 -3.18 19.93
C SER A 568 -10.30 -2.77 18.53
N GLN A 569 -11.48 -3.23 18.11
CA GLN A 569 -12.03 -2.77 16.83
C GLN A 569 -12.18 -1.25 16.77
N ALA A 570 -12.57 -0.60 17.86
CA ALA A 570 -12.68 0.85 17.92
C ALA A 570 -11.35 1.55 17.63
N ASP A 571 -10.24 1.02 18.16
CA ASP A 571 -8.90 1.57 17.88
C ASP A 571 -8.46 1.27 16.43
N VAL A 572 -8.78 0.09 15.90
CA VAL A 572 -8.51 -0.27 14.49
C VAL A 572 -9.25 0.67 13.55
N VAL A 573 -10.57 0.85 13.74
CA VAL A 573 -11.40 1.76 12.92
C VAL A 573 -10.87 3.19 13.01
N LYS A 574 -10.60 3.68 14.23
CA LYS A 574 -10.08 5.04 14.43
C LYS A 574 -8.72 5.24 13.76
N SER A 575 -7.84 4.25 13.83
CA SER A 575 -6.53 4.29 13.17
C SER A 575 -6.68 4.34 11.64
N ILE A 576 -7.55 3.50 11.08
CA ILE A 576 -7.80 3.44 9.64
C ILE A 576 -8.42 4.76 9.15
N GLU A 577 -9.41 5.30 9.87
CA GLU A 577 -10.05 6.58 9.56
C GLU A 577 -9.04 7.73 9.58
N ARG A 578 -8.19 7.76 10.61
CA ARG A 578 -7.09 8.71 10.70
C ARG A 578 -6.15 8.64 9.51
N GLU A 579 -5.70 7.44 9.12
CA GLU A 579 -4.76 7.28 8.01
C GLU A 579 -5.27 7.87 6.69
N VAL A 580 -6.57 7.73 6.39
CA VAL A 580 -7.14 8.28 5.17
C VAL A 580 -7.56 9.74 5.29
N ALA A 581 -8.25 10.13 6.37
CA ALA A 581 -8.81 11.47 6.52
C ALA A 581 -7.70 12.52 6.70
N GLU A 582 -6.81 12.30 7.67
CA GLU A 582 -5.65 13.16 7.90
C GLU A 582 -4.64 13.04 6.76
N GLY A 583 -4.52 11.84 6.15
CA GLY A 583 -3.63 11.61 5.02
C GLY A 583 -3.98 12.46 3.79
N ILE A 584 -5.25 12.47 3.38
CA ILE A 584 -5.74 13.33 2.29
C ILE A 584 -5.47 14.81 2.60
N PHE A 585 -5.72 15.23 3.84
CA PHE A 585 -5.46 16.59 4.28
C PHE A 585 -3.96 16.95 4.23
N ASN A 586 -3.08 16.05 4.68
CA ASN A 586 -1.63 16.23 4.64
C ASN A 586 -1.12 16.34 3.20
N TRP A 587 -1.59 15.48 2.30
CA TRP A 587 -1.21 15.54 0.88
C TRP A 587 -1.75 16.79 0.18
N ASN A 588 -2.94 17.28 0.55
CA ASN A 588 -3.44 18.57 0.07
C ASN A 588 -2.54 19.73 0.51
N LYS A 589 -2.03 19.72 1.75
CA LYS A 589 -1.03 20.70 2.21
C LYS A 589 0.27 20.63 1.43
N VAL A 590 0.77 19.42 1.16
CA VAL A 590 1.97 19.22 0.33
C VAL A 590 1.75 19.81 -1.05
N PHE A 591 0.65 19.47 -1.72
CA PHE A 591 0.31 19.99 -3.04
C PHE A 591 0.15 21.53 -3.04
N ALA A 592 -0.54 22.09 -2.04
CA ALA A 592 -0.72 23.53 -1.92
C ALA A 592 0.60 24.28 -1.72
N THR A 593 1.57 23.66 -1.03
CA THR A 593 2.87 24.27 -0.72
C THR A 593 3.84 24.14 -1.91
N LYS A 594 3.87 22.98 -2.57
CA LYS A 594 4.85 22.67 -3.63
C LYS A 594 4.33 22.94 -5.04
N GLY A 595 3.02 22.98 -5.23
CA GLY A 595 2.36 23.05 -6.53
C GLY A 595 2.28 21.70 -7.27
N PHE A 596 2.82 20.63 -6.69
CA PHE A 596 2.83 19.26 -7.21
C PHE A 596 2.99 18.24 -6.07
N ILE A 597 2.70 16.97 -6.33
CA ILE A 597 3.00 15.84 -5.44
C ILE A 597 4.42 15.35 -5.74
N PRO A 598 5.39 15.52 -4.81
CA PRO A 598 6.75 15.07 -5.03
C PRO A 598 6.86 13.53 -4.99
N THR A 599 7.75 12.96 -5.80
CA THR A 599 8.10 11.53 -5.78
C THR A 599 8.66 11.12 -4.41
N GLY A 600 9.50 11.97 -3.81
CA GLY A 600 9.97 11.78 -2.44
C GLY A 600 10.15 13.09 -1.68
N ILE A 601 9.78 13.11 -0.40
CA ILE A 601 9.90 14.27 0.49
C ILE A 601 11.13 14.12 1.38
N GLU A 602 11.81 15.24 1.67
CA GLU A 602 12.99 15.30 2.54
C GLU A 602 14.19 14.47 2.06
N THR A 603 14.23 14.14 0.77
CA THR A 603 15.17 13.17 0.16
C THR A 603 16.63 13.57 0.19
N GLY A 604 16.95 14.87 0.25
CA GLY A 604 18.33 15.36 0.08
C GLY A 604 18.92 15.14 -1.33
N ALA A 605 18.53 14.06 -2.02
CA ALA A 605 18.65 13.81 -3.44
C ALA A 605 17.56 14.55 -4.22
N ASP A 606 17.76 14.74 -5.53
CA ASP A 606 16.88 15.49 -6.45
C ASP A 606 15.38 15.06 -6.46
N TRP A 607 15.00 13.93 -5.84
CA TRP A 607 13.65 13.33 -5.83
C TRP A 607 12.49 14.25 -5.36
N ASP A 608 12.77 15.24 -4.52
CA ASP A 608 11.78 16.25 -4.07
C ASP A 608 11.38 17.25 -5.17
N HIS A 609 12.07 17.21 -6.31
CA HIS A 609 11.78 18.02 -7.49
C HIS A 609 11.10 17.25 -8.61
N TYR A 610 10.88 15.94 -8.45
CA TYR A 610 10.17 15.14 -9.43
C TYR A 610 8.73 14.96 -8.98
N SER A 611 7.81 15.08 -9.93
CA SER A 611 6.39 14.76 -9.80
C SER A 611 6.17 13.33 -10.28
N ASP A 612 5.31 12.57 -9.59
CA ASP A 612 5.04 11.14 -9.87
C ASP A 612 3.55 10.88 -10.10
N THR A 613 3.17 10.47 -11.32
CA THR A 613 1.78 10.17 -11.71
C THR A 613 1.12 9.12 -10.82
N GLY A 614 1.83 8.06 -10.42
CA GLY A 614 1.32 7.01 -9.55
C GLY A 614 0.83 7.59 -8.22
N GLY A 615 1.61 8.50 -7.63
CA GLY A 615 1.21 9.25 -6.44
C GLY A 615 -0.11 10.02 -6.61
N TYR A 616 -0.34 10.67 -7.76
CA TYR A 616 -1.63 11.32 -8.05
C TYR A 616 -2.75 10.30 -8.23
N ALA A 617 -2.54 9.27 -9.03
CA ALA A 617 -3.55 8.25 -9.34
C ALA A 617 -4.08 7.60 -8.06
N HIS A 618 -3.17 7.20 -7.15
CA HIS A 618 -3.57 6.59 -5.89
C HIS A 618 -4.20 7.59 -4.93
N LEU A 619 -3.75 8.85 -4.90
CA LEU A 619 -4.37 9.88 -4.07
C LEU A 619 -5.79 10.25 -4.55
N ILE A 620 -6.02 10.30 -5.86
CA ILE A 620 -7.35 10.50 -6.45
C ILE A 620 -8.26 9.32 -6.09
N SER A 621 -7.77 8.08 -6.21
CA SER A 621 -8.52 6.89 -5.81
C SER A 621 -8.82 6.88 -4.30
N ALA A 622 -7.87 7.24 -3.45
CA ALA A 622 -8.07 7.34 -2.01
C ALA A 622 -9.16 8.36 -1.67
N CYS A 623 -9.13 9.53 -2.31
CA CYS A 623 -10.18 10.54 -2.16
C CYS A 623 -11.54 10.01 -2.63
N ALA A 624 -11.61 9.37 -3.80
CA ALA A 624 -12.85 8.80 -4.32
C ALA A 624 -13.46 7.75 -3.38
N GLN A 625 -12.64 6.83 -2.87
CA GLN A 625 -13.10 5.79 -1.95
C GLN A 625 -13.48 6.34 -0.58
N TYR A 626 -12.79 7.38 -0.11
CA TYR A 626 -13.15 8.05 1.13
C TYR A 626 -14.46 8.83 0.98
N LEU A 627 -14.69 9.48 -0.17
CA LEU A 627 -15.98 10.11 -0.48
C LEU A 627 -17.13 9.09 -0.51
N ASN A 628 -16.94 7.94 -1.16
CA ASN A 628 -17.90 6.84 -1.12
C ASN A 628 -18.24 6.47 0.33
N HIS A 629 -17.22 6.28 1.17
CA HIS A 629 -17.41 6.02 2.60
C HIS A 629 -18.22 7.15 3.27
N LEU A 630 -17.82 8.41 3.14
CA LEU A 630 -18.50 9.55 3.75
C LEU A 630 -19.96 9.74 3.28
N GLU A 631 -20.30 9.20 2.12
CA GLU A 631 -21.65 9.23 1.53
C GLU A 631 -22.46 7.96 1.80
N GLY A 632 -21.92 7.01 2.56
CA GLY A 632 -22.61 5.76 2.87
C GLY A 632 -22.67 4.78 1.70
N LYS A 633 -21.90 5.01 0.65
CA LYS A 633 -21.75 4.12 -0.51
C LYS A 633 -20.66 3.09 -0.25
N LYS A 634 -20.76 1.95 -0.93
CA LYS A 634 -19.69 0.95 -1.01
C LYS A 634 -19.26 0.78 -2.46
N ASP A 635 -17.97 0.63 -2.67
CA ASP A 635 -17.33 0.55 -3.98
C ASP A 635 -17.97 -0.53 -4.87
N TRP A 636 -18.12 -1.75 -4.35
CA TRP A 636 -18.75 -2.86 -5.06
C TRP A 636 -20.24 -2.67 -5.37
N GLU A 637 -20.97 -1.87 -4.58
CA GLU A 637 -22.36 -1.53 -4.87
C GLU A 637 -22.46 -0.51 -6.01
N VAL A 638 -21.51 0.43 -6.08
CA VAL A 638 -21.43 1.44 -7.13
C VAL A 638 -20.97 0.82 -8.46
N LEU A 639 -20.06 -0.16 -8.41
CA LEU A 639 -19.56 -0.91 -9.57
C LEU A 639 -20.56 -1.91 -10.17
N ARG A 640 -21.60 -2.30 -9.41
CA ARG A 640 -22.69 -3.21 -9.84
C ARG A 640 -22.16 -4.51 -10.47
N ILE A 641 -21.21 -5.17 -9.84
CA ILE A 641 -20.49 -6.30 -10.44
C ILE A 641 -21.46 -7.48 -10.69
N PRO A 642 -21.44 -8.10 -11.88
CA PRO A 642 -22.34 -9.20 -12.20
C PRO A 642 -21.86 -10.46 -11.48
N VAL A 643 -22.79 -11.22 -10.88
CA VAL A 643 -22.46 -12.47 -10.20
C VAL A 643 -22.49 -13.59 -11.23
N LEU A 644 -21.31 -14.12 -11.59
CA LEU A 644 -21.17 -15.23 -12.54
C LEU A 644 -21.19 -16.60 -11.86
N ILE A 645 -20.77 -16.67 -10.60
CA ILE A 645 -20.75 -17.90 -9.80
C ILE A 645 -21.50 -17.62 -8.51
N GLU A 646 -22.46 -18.47 -8.16
CA GLU A 646 -23.05 -18.42 -6.83
C GLU A 646 -22.00 -18.83 -5.79
N SER A 647 -21.73 -17.95 -4.82
CA SER A 647 -20.91 -18.32 -3.66
C SER A 647 -21.57 -19.51 -2.97
N ASN A 648 -20.81 -20.60 -2.74
CA ASN A 648 -21.28 -21.72 -1.91
C ASN A 648 -21.76 -21.15 -0.57
N LYS A 649 -23.01 -21.46 -0.20
CA LYS A 649 -23.67 -20.94 1.00
C LYS A 649 -22.97 -21.34 2.28
#